data_AF-A0A925X361-F1
#
_entry.id   AF-A0A925X361-F1
#
_cell.length_a   1.000
_cell.length_b   1.000
_cell.length_c   1.000
_cell.angle_alpha   90.00
_cell.angle_beta   90.00
_cell.angle_gamma   90.00
#
_symmetry.space_group_name_H-M   'P 1'
#
loop_
_entity.id
_entity.type
_entity.pdbx_description
1 polymer ?
#
loop_
_entity_poly.entity_id
_entity_poly.type
_entity_poly.pdbx_seq_one_letter_code
_entity_poly.pdbx_strand_id
1 'polypeptide(L)'
;MTEPVVAEVLEPVATPAAPPARDSFLRRHVYIIALLLLIVIGGVMRFSFLEKPPIWFDEAATFARTSARYVELLESLEEAGFGPLHYHAIWWIKNGLPYWGKFEVVSMPAVMRGNEFGRMRTGPRKNGQVEVKDLVPTHRLLKSEQVVMTPFMMRLIPAICGTLMIPAMYWLARELSGRKSVALMAALLTTFSAYLLNYSRDAKMYMDSWLFVTLHVAALLWWLRTRRMIPWWCWIIAGTVMVGMHALGALILAIDLIIVLTAKCGHWKCHLPVLLTPAAAVAIPGEWIGRTTWHVARQRSVPPLLPASKTWQFLARFYRGFRVPALGAFILGLAILMIGPYGYFRVFNKYAQRITERGWMGSGLQWVKDYNEGRTPREQVQYATTAFLTGWEWPRRSTDLLFLKDGSTVEGDANRAGRVWKVTKKDGSIVDVPNDQVKSREEGQYDEKIIKPSTLRFLKWGCIAIGITLLLGIFPWRWPWRAKPQAAELNQFTVAHGWRRMLYVSLWIVLPPFGVYLVSHPAGSLPKLPDENSATMFRATSIAQWSVDSFTWLKFHPLIAIAMIVIAITCFTVCAANWRARLRQAGALIAIALITLFLCAAFRDFYPYLDASLLKSGGRGWKNHDSMWMPRYFGLVIPALFVLVAILILRLPTRPVRALAVVVFLVVNMYQFGGRVFGGTEPPVDRMVADTIAWRKNASDGGPTGGALKMYYNVRRPQTQAGLGPGTGVLSMPTARYYWAVQTNSPTHPDEIRGMGSPIDSRFPSFTSSATMIKSDVAKSPKLSKLIVWDSIDLGKSDPTDKTLAALGPNWQREGPEELFYARDHWTWRDIMTIRRRVYVKNASAPPTTVPTTVPATAPTTSPIDK
;
A
#
# COMPACT_ATOMS: atom_id res chain seq x y z
N MET A 1 33.68 -64.00 -59.32
CA MET A 1 33.83 -62.54 -59.47
C MET A 1 32.49 -61.99 -59.89
N THR A 2 31.77 -61.38 -58.95
CA THR A 2 30.43 -60.82 -59.11
C THR A 2 30.48 -59.42 -58.51
N GLU A 3 30.46 -58.39 -59.35
CA GLU A 3 30.41 -57.00 -58.92
C GLU A 3 29.02 -56.65 -58.37
N PRO A 4 28.93 -55.86 -57.28
CA PRO A 4 27.65 -55.40 -56.74
C PRO A 4 27.12 -54.23 -57.58
N VAL A 5 25.91 -54.41 -58.12
CA VAL A 5 25.11 -53.34 -58.72
C VAL A 5 24.74 -52.33 -57.62
N VAL A 6 25.38 -51.17 -57.66
CA VAL A 6 25.07 -50.02 -56.79
C VAL A 6 23.72 -49.46 -57.25
N ALA A 7 22.67 -49.72 -56.47
CA ALA A 7 21.38 -49.07 -56.64
C ALA A 7 21.54 -47.56 -56.37
N GLU A 8 21.48 -46.77 -57.44
CA GLU A 8 21.47 -45.32 -57.39
C GLU A 8 20.20 -44.85 -56.65
N VAL A 9 20.37 -44.46 -55.40
CA VAL A 9 19.31 -43.87 -54.57
C VAL A 9 19.00 -42.50 -55.16
N LEU A 10 17.96 -42.43 -56.01
CA LEU A 10 17.39 -41.17 -56.47
C LEU A 10 16.99 -40.33 -55.25
N GLU A 11 17.77 -39.28 -54.96
CA GLU A 11 17.42 -38.32 -53.92
C GLU A 11 16.03 -37.73 -54.25
N PRO A 12 15.10 -37.71 -53.28
CA PRO A 12 13.78 -37.15 -53.51
C PRO A 12 13.92 -35.67 -53.88
N VAL A 13 13.53 -35.33 -55.12
CA VAL A 13 13.46 -33.96 -55.63
C VAL A 13 12.75 -33.10 -54.59
N ALA A 14 13.50 -32.24 -53.93
CA ALA A 14 12.99 -31.40 -52.85
C ALA A 14 11.92 -30.47 -53.43
N THR A 15 10.65 -30.76 -53.14
CA THR A 15 9.52 -29.87 -53.45
C THR A 15 9.89 -28.45 -52.98
N PRO A 16 9.87 -27.43 -53.86
CA PRO A 16 10.21 -26.07 -53.47
C PRO A 16 9.34 -25.64 -52.29
N ALA A 17 9.99 -25.29 -51.18
CA ALA A 17 9.30 -24.92 -49.96
C ALA A 17 8.31 -23.79 -50.28
N ALA A 18 7.02 -24.02 -49.98
CA ALA A 18 5.98 -23.02 -50.20
C ALA A 18 6.44 -21.67 -49.59
N PRO A 19 6.32 -20.55 -50.34
CA PRO A 19 6.79 -19.26 -49.86
C PRO A 19 6.15 -18.98 -48.50
N PRO A 20 6.92 -18.52 -47.49
CA PRO A 20 6.41 -18.32 -46.15
C PRO A 20 5.20 -17.40 -46.24
N ALA A 21 4.03 -17.91 -45.85
CA ALA A 21 2.78 -17.16 -45.87
C ALA A 21 3.05 -15.79 -45.23
N ARG A 22 2.89 -14.71 -46.01
CA ARG A 22 3.15 -13.34 -45.55
C ARG A 22 2.33 -13.11 -44.30
N ASP A 23 2.98 -13.20 -43.14
CA ASP A 23 2.34 -13.03 -41.86
C ASP A 23 1.81 -11.59 -41.82
N SER A 24 0.49 -11.45 -41.98
CA SER A 24 -0.17 -10.18 -42.26
C SER A 24 0.32 -9.10 -41.30
N PHE A 25 0.55 -7.88 -41.81
CA PHE A 25 0.98 -6.74 -41.02
C PHE A 25 0.19 -6.59 -39.71
N LEU A 26 -1.13 -6.83 -39.76
CA LEU A 26 -1.99 -6.84 -38.58
C LEU A 26 -1.54 -7.84 -37.51
N ARG A 27 -1.24 -9.11 -37.83
CA ARG A 27 -0.81 -10.12 -36.84
C ARG A 27 0.45 -9.71 -36.10
N ARG A 28 1.38 -9.02 -36.76
CA ARG A 28 2.61 -8.52 -36.12
C ARG A 28 2.33 -7.41 -35.11
N HIS A 29 1.35 -6.54 -35.38
CA HIS A 29 1.08 -5.35 -34.59
C HIS A 29 -0.06 -5.48 -33.57
N VAL A 30 -0.90 -6.51 -33.64
CA VAL A 30 -2.06 -6.68 -32.72
C VAL A 30 -1.67 -6.54 -31.25
N TYR A 31 -0.55 -7.12 -30.81
CA TYR A 31 -0.12 -7.03 -29.41
C TYR A 31 0.30 -5.61 -28.99
N ILE A 32 0.91 -4.86 -29.90
CA ILE A 32 1.32 -3.48 -29.65
C ILE A 32 0.08 -2.59 -29.58
N ILE A 33 -0.84 -2.73 -30.55
CA ILE A 33 -2.11 -1.99 -30.56
C ILE A 33 -2.91 -2.30 -29.29
N ALA A 34 -3.03 -3.58 -28.92
CA ALA A 34 -3.73 -3.98 -27.68
C ALA A 34 -3.06 -3.40 -26.43
N LEU A 35 -1.73 -3.39 -26.35
CA LEU A 35 -1.01 -2.78 -25.23
C LEU A 35 -1.25 -1.26 -25.19
N LEU A 36 -1.18 -0.57 -26.33
CA LEU A 36 -1.45 0.87 -26.42
C LEU A 36 -2.88 1.20 -26.00
N LEU A 37 -3.86 0.40 -26.43
CA LEU A 37 -5.26 0.54 -25.98
C LEU A 37 -5.39 0.36 -24.47
N LEU A 38 -4.71 -0.63 -23.88
CA LEU A 38 -4.70 -0.83 -22.43
C LEU A 38 -4.06 0.36 -21.69
N ILE A 39 -2.99 0.94 -22.24
CA ILE A 39 -2.35 2.14 -21.69
C ILE A 39 -3.30 3.33 -21.74
N VAL A 40 -3.97 3.56 -22.86
CA VAL A 40 -4.93 4.67 -23.01
C VAL A 40 -6.12 4.49 -22.07
N ILE A 41 -6.76 3.32 -22.08
CA ILE A 41 -7.90 3.00 -21.19
C ILE A 41 -7.47 3.12 -19.72
N GLY A 42 -6.32 2.53 -19.37
CA GLY A 42 -5.76 2.59 -18.03
C GLY A 42 -5.40 4.00 -17.59
N GLY A 43 -4.89 4.83 -18.50
CA GLY A 43 -4.65 6.25 -18.27
C GLY A 43 -5.95 7.01 -18.02
N VAL A 44 -6.94 6.87 -18.91
CA VAL A 44 -8.25 7.52 -18.74
C VAL A 44 -8.85 7.18 -17.38
N MET A 45 -8.87 5.91 -16.96
CA MET A 45 -9.42 5.52 -15.64
C MET A 45 -8.65 6.11 -14.46
N ARG A 46 -7.34 6.29 -14.58
CA ARG A 46 -6.49 6.82 -13.50
C ARG A 46 -6.63 8.33 -13.35
N PHE A 47 -6.73 9.05 -14.46
CA PHE A 47 -6.85 10.51 -14.49
C PHE A 47 -8.29 11.01 -14.36
N SER A 48 -9.29 10.20 -14.71
CA SER A 48 -10.71 10.59 -14.60
C SER A 48 -11.13 10.76 -13.15
N PHE A 49 -11.82 11.84 -12.81
CA PHE A 49 -12.36 12.08 -11.46
C PHE A 49 -11.29 12.09 -10.36
N LEU A 50 -10.04 12.50 -10.61
CA LEU A 50 -9.01 12.56 -9.55
C LEU A 50 -9.39 13.46 -8.35
N GLU A 51 -10.44 14.27 -8.47
CA GLU A 51 -11.02 15.03 -7.36
C GLU A 51 -11.92 14.19 -6.44
N LYS A 52 -12.25 12.97 -6.85
CA LYS A 52 -13.15 12.05 -6.14
C LYS A 52 -12.45 10.73 -5.78
N PRO A 53 -12.67 10.19 -4.56
CA PRO A 53 -13.33 10.86 -3.44
C PRO A 53 -12.51 12.06 -2.90
N PRO A 54 -13.07 12.87 -1.99
CA PRO A 54 -12.28 13.84 -1.21
C PRO A 54 -11.00 13.24 -0.62
N ILE A 55 -10.02 14.10 -0.34
CA ILE A 55 -8.71 13.62 0.11
C ILE A 55 -8.78 12.87 1.45
N TRP A 56 -7.97 11.84 1.58
CA TRP A 56 -7.86 11.08 2.82
C TRP A 56 -6.98 11.77 3.85
N PHE A 57 -7.03 11.28 5.08
CA PHE A 57 -6.13 11.69 6.15
C PHE A 57 -4.65 11.59 5.74
N ASP A 58 -4.30 10.48 5.11
CA ASP A 58 -2.94 10.20 4.65
C ASP A 58 -2.49 11.19 3.57
N GLU A 59 -3.38 11.53 2.63
CA GLU A 59 -3.13 12.55 1.60
C GLU A 59 -3.02 13.94 2.21
N ALA A 60 -3.89 14.30 3.17
CA ALA A 60 -3.79 15.55 3.92
C ALA A 60 -2.45 15.65 4.65
N ALA A 61 -1.94 14.53 5.17
CA ALA A 61 -0.61 14.49 5.76
C ALA A 61 0.50 14.62 4.71
N THR A 62 0.31 14.14 3.48
CA THR A 62 1.25 14.42 2.36
C THR A 62 1.24 15.91 2.02
N PHE A 63 0.06 16.53 1.92
CA PHE A 63 -0.06 17.98 1.74
C PHE A 63 0.65 18.74 2.86
N ALA A 64 0.38 18.40 4.14
CA ALA A 64 1.01 19.07 5.27
C ALA A 64 2.54 19.08 5.19
N ARG A 65 3.16 17.99 4.73
CA ARG A 65 4.62 17.91 4.58
C ARG A 65 5.15 18.74 3.41
N THR A 66 4.36 18.84 2.34
CA THR A 66 4.78 19.44 1.06
C THR A 66 4.29 20.87 0.89
N SER A 67 3.38 21.33 1.76
CA SER A 67 2.89 22.71 1.79
C SER A 67 3.92 23.67 2.38
N ALA A 68 4.88 23.13 3.12
CA ALA A 68 5.96 23.80 3.84
C ALA A 68 7.05 24.38 2.93
N ARG A 69 7.96 25.15 3.54
CA ARG A 69 9.27 25.50 2.96
C ARG A 69 10.12 24.24 2.77
N TYR A 70 11.10 24.27 1.87
CA TYR A 70 11.91 23.08 1.57
C TYR A 70 12.64 22.53 2.80
N VAL A 71 13.17 23.42 3.65
CA VAL A 71 13.77 23.05 4.94
C VAL A 71 12.77 22.34 5.85
N GLU A 72 11.55 22.84 5.96
CA GLU A 72 10.50 22.24 6.81
C GLU A 72 10.06 20.87 6.27
N LEU A 73 10.05 20.70 4.94
CA LEU A 73 9.88 19.39 4.32
C LEU A 73 11.01 18.45 4.74
N LEU A 74 12.28 18.90 4.63
CA LEU A 74 13.44 18.10 5.03
C LEU A 74 13.36 17.71 6.51
N GLU A 75 13.06 18.65 7.41
CA GLU A 75 12.86 18.36 8.84
C GLU A 75 11.74 17.35 9.06
N SER A 76 10.61 17.50 8.35
CA SER A 76 9.51 16.55 8.44
C SER A 76 9.90 15.15 7.95
N LEU A 77 10.75 15.04 6.93
CA LEU A 77 11.27 13.80 6.38
C LEU A 77 12.35 13.16 7.26
N GLU A 78 13.24 13.98 7.83
CA GLU A 78 14.24 13.61 8.85
C GLU A 78 13.53 12.86 9.98
N GLU A 79 12.39 13.40 10.38
CA GLU A 79 11.57 12.92 11.45
C GLU A 79 10.72 11.70 11.08
N ALA A 80 9.94 11.76 10.01
CA ALA A 80 8.82 10.86 9.80
C ALA A 80 9.18 9.44 9.32
N GLY A 81 10.44 9.18 8.96
CA GLY A 81 10.88 7.84 8.52
C GLY A 81 10.45 7.45 7.11
N PHE A 82 9.82 8.35 6.35
CA PHE A 82 9.39 8.07 4.98
C PHE A 82 10.53 8.22 3.97
N GLY A 83 10.44 7.51 2.85
CA GLY A 83 11.32 7.72 1.71
C GLY A 83 11.13 9.13 1.13
N PRO A 84 12.21 9.84 0.76
CA PRO A 84 12.13 11.26 0.43
C PRO A 84 11.50 11.54 -0.94
N LEU A 85 11.65 10.64 -1.92
CA LEU A 85 11.50 11.00 -3.34
C LEU A 85 10.09 11.44 -3.74
N HIS A 86 9.05 10.77 -3.23
CA HIS A 86 7.66 11.14 -3.51
C HIS A 86 7.33 12.55 -3.03
N TYR A 87 7.76 12.90 -1.82
CA TYR A 87 7.48 14.21 -1.23
C TYR A 87 8.27 15.33 -1.91
N HIS A 88 9.49 15.06 -2.36
CA HIS A 88 10.26 16.03 -3.16
C HIS A 88 9.56 16.31 -4.49
N ALA A 89 9.06 15.27 -5.16
CA ALA A 89 8.37 15.43 -6.43
C ALA A 89 7.07 16.24 -6.29
N ILE A 90 6.27 16.01 -5.24
CA ILE A 90 5.08 16.82 -4.94
C ILE A 90 5.47 18.27 -4.58
N TRP A 91 6.52 18.46 -3.78
CA TRP A 91 7.00 19.79 -3.41
C TRP A 91 7.48 20.59 -4.63
N TRP A 92 8.14 19.95 -5.60
CA TRP A 92 8.53 20.57 -6.87
C TRP A 92 7.33 20.89 -7.77
N ILE A 93 6.27 20.06 -7.77
CA ILE A 93 5.03 20.43 -8.50
C ILE A 93 4.45 21.73 -7.94
N LYS A 94 4.39 21.86 -6.60
CA LYS A 94 3.86 23.06 -5.94
C LYS A 94 4.69 24.32 -6.23
N ASN A 95 6.00 24.20 -6.09
CA ASN A 95 6.93 25.34 -6.06
C ASN A 95 7.63 25.59 -7.41
N GLY A 96 7.28 24.81 -8.44
CA GLY A 96 7.94 24.79 -9.74
C GLY A 96 9.13 23.84 -9.77
N LEU A 97 9.27 23.13 -10.89
CA LEU A 97 10.40 22.25 -11.13
C LEU A 97 11.67 23.10 -11.30
N PRO A 98 12.82 22.66 -10.74
CA PRO A 98 14.08 23.39 -10.85
C PRO A 98 14.66 23.23 -12.27
N TYR A 99 13.97 23.76 -13.29
CA TYR A 99 14.43 23.59 -14.65
C TYR A 99 15.62 24.49 -14.97
N TRP A 100 15.77 25.64 -14.31
CA TRP A 100 16.91 26.55 -14.49
C TRP A 100 17.14 27.34 -13.20
N GLY A 101 18.17 26.96 -12.43
CA GLY A 101 18.44 27.46 -11.09
C GLY A 101 18.75 28.96 -11.01
N LYS A 102 17.74 29.78 -10.75
CA LYS A 102 17.93 31.05 -10.03
C LYS A 102 17.67 30.80 -8.55
N PHE A 103 18.76 30.57 -7.81
CA PHE A 103 18.71 30.57 -6.35
C PHE A 103 18.69 32.03 -5.90
N GLU A 104 17.58 32.49 -5.35
CA GLU A 104 17.50 33.81 -4.72
C GLU A 104 17.81 33.66 -3.22
N VAL A 105 18.86 34.32 -2.76
CA VAL A 105 19.21 34.39 -1.34
C VAL A 105 18.41 35.54 -0.74
N VAL A 106 17.41 35.22 0.08
CA VAL A 106 16.57 36.20 0.77
C VAL A 106 16.87 36.13 2.27
N SER A 107 17.21 37.26 2.88
CA SER A 107 17.36 37.37 4.33
C SER A 107 15.99 37.32 4.99
N MET A 108 15.80 36.43 5.96
CA MET A 108 14.52 36.26 6.67
C MET A 108 14.76 36.05 8.18
N PRO A 109 13.78 36.41 9.03
CA PRO A 109 13.89 36.23 10.47
C PRO A 109 14.00 34.75 10.86
N ALA A 110 14.79 34.52 11.90
CA ALA A 110 14.96 33.25 12.59
C ALA A 110 13.65 32.55 12.93
N VAL A 111 13.57 31.23 12.70
CA VAL A 111 12.51 30.39 13.26
C VAL A 111 13.15 29.36 14.17
N MET A 112 12.78 29.35 15.46
CA MET A 112 13.37 28.42 16.42
C MET A 112 12.63 27.09 16.49
N ARG A 113 13.42 26.02 16.53
CA ARG A 113 12.96 24.65 16.77
C ARG A 113 12.35 24.56 18.17
N GLY A 114 11.06 24.25 18.28
CA GLY A 114 10.44 23.94 19.57
C GLY A 114 10.86 22.55 20.07
N ASN A 115 10.73 22.33 21.38
CA ASN A 115 11.05 21.05 22.02
C ASN A 115 9.98 19.96 21.78
N GLU A 116 8.86 20.31 21.14
CA GLU A 116 7.72 19.42 20.87
C GLU A 116 7.52 19.21 19.37
N PHE A 117 7.01 18.03 19.01
CA PHE A 117 6.80 17.56 17.64
C PHE A 117 6.07 18.59 16.78
N GLY A 118 6.72 19.09 15.72
CA GLY A 118 6.08 20.03 14.82
C GLY A 118 5.49 21.23 15.58
N ARG A 119 6.29 21.90 16.39
CA ARG A 119 5.96 23.25 16.84
C ARG A 119 7.14 24.14 16.56
N MET A 120 7.15 24.74 15.38
CA MET A 120 7.96 25.92 15.17
C MET A 120 7.40 27.03 16.04
N ARG A 121 8.16 27.46 17.05
CA ARG A 121 7.80 28.65 17.81
C ARG A 121 8.31 29.85 17.02
N THR A 122 7.39 30.63 16.47
CA THR A 122 7.69 31.99 16.04
C THR A 122 7.94 32.83 17.29
N GLY A 123 9.21 33.08 17.60
CA GLY A 123 9.61 34.01 18.65
C GLY A 123 10.87 33.59 19.41
N PRO A 124 11.59 34.56 20.02
CA PRO A 124 12.76 34.28 20.84
C PRO A 124 12.41 33.36 22.02
N ARG A 125 13.43 32.73 22.62
CA ARG A 125 13.29 32.04 23.90
C ARG A 125 12.82 33.09 24.93
N LYS A 126 12.32 32.66 26.10
CA LYS A 126 11.87 33.59 27.16
C LYS A 126 12.92 34.67 27.54
N ASN A 127 14.20 34.46 27.20
CA ASN A 127 15.31 35.39 27.42
C ASN A 127 15.68 36.28 26.21
N GLY A 128 14.90 36.30 25.12
CA GLY A 128 15.16 37.17 23.97
C GLY A 128 16.28 36.70 23.02
N GLN A 129 17.05 35.66 23.38
CA GLN A 129 18.19 35.21 22.57
C GLN A 129 17.80 34.12 21.55
N VAL A 130 18.41 34.20 20.38
CA VAL A 130 18.34 33.22 19.29
C VAL A 130 19.77 32.78 18.98
N GLU A 131 20.08 31.50 19.18
CA GLU A 131 21.42 30.99 18.84
C GLU A 131 21.54 30.82 17.32
N VAL A 132 22.72 31.13 16.74
CA VAL A 132 22.96 31.05 15.28
C VAL A 132 22.70 29.63 14.74
N LYS A 133 22.95 28.60 15.55
CA LYS A 133 22.67 27.20 15.18
C LYS A 133 21.17 26.88 15.07
N ASP A 134 20.33 27.71 15.69
CA ASP A 134 18.87 27.63 15.65
C ASP A 134 18.29 28.48 14.49
N LEU A 135 19.15 29.15 13.70
CA LEU A 135 18.78 29.85 12.47
C LEU A 135 18.83 28.88 11.30
N VAL A 136 17.69 28.60 10.68
CA VAL A 136 17.65 27.82 9.44
C VAL A 136 17.37 28.74 8.25
N PRO A 137 18.29 28.87 7.28
CA PRO A 137 18.07 29.71 6.10
C PRO A 137 16.93 29.15 5.26
N THR A 138 16.01 30.00 4.82
CA THR A 138 14.87 29.57 4.00
C THR A 138 14.86 30.22 2.64
N HIS A 139 14.89 29.37 1.60
CA HIS A 139 14.90 29.78 0.22
C HIS A 139 13.49 29.76 -0.38
N ARG A 140 13.14 30.80 -1.13
CA ARG A 140 12.04 30.76 -2.10
C ARG A 140 12.67 30.38 -3.43
N LEU A 141 12.45 29.15 -3.89
CA LEU A 141 13.19 28.64 -5.06
C LEU A 141 12.74 29.27 -6.39
N LEU A 142 11.49 29.76 -6.50
CA LEU A 142 10.97 30.44 -7.70
C LEU A 142 9.92 31.51 -7.36
N LYS A 143 9.80 32.52 -8.22
CA LYS A 143 8.84 33.64 -8.16
C LYS A 143 7.49 33.30 -8.82
N SER A 144 7.22 32.03 -9.13
CA SER A 144 6.01 31.62 -9.85
C SER A 144 4.78 31.71 -8.94
N GLU A 145 3.63 32.00 -9.54
CA GLU A 145 2.32 31.76 -8.91
C GLU A 145 2.30 30.29 -8.43
N GLN A 146 2.07 30.08 -7.14
CA GLN A 146 2.11 28.75 -6.56
C GLN A 146 0.96 27.92 -7.14
N VAL A 147 1.27 26.70 -7.61
CA VAL A 147 0.24 25.77 -8.06
C VAL A 147 -0.62 25.41 -6.86
N VAL A 148 -1.92 25.67 -6.95
CA VAL A 148 -2.88 25.24 -5.93
C VAL A 148 -2.89 23.71 -5.91
N MET A 149 -2.50 23.13 -4.79
CA MET A 149 -2.39 21.67 -4.63
C MET A 149 -3.77 21.03 -4.43
N THR A 150 -4.62 21.11 -5.45
CA THR A 150 -5.91 20.42 -5.52
C THR A 150 -5.71 18.91 -5.41
N PRO A 151 -6.77 18.12 -5.12
CA PRO A 151 -6.64 16.67 -5.07
C PRO A 151 -6.10 16.10 -6.39
N PHE A 152 -6.49 16.71 -7.52
CA PHE A 152 -5.93 16.39 -8.84
C PHE A 152 -4.40 16.51 -8.86
N MET A 153 -3.86 17.67 -8.45
CA MET A 153 -2.42 17.92 -8.49
C MET A 153 -1.64 17.01 -7.54
N MET A 154 -2.19 16.73 -6.36
CA MET A 154 -1.57 15.81 -5.42
C MET A 154 -1.52 14.36 -5.92
N ARG A 155 -2.54 13.93 -6.66
CA ARG A 155 -2.67 12.57 -7.19
C ARG A 155 -2.04 12.40 -8.58
N LEU A 156 -1.45 13.48 -9.14
CA LEU A 156 -0.89 13.48 -10.49
C LEU A 156 0.25 12.46 -10.66
N ILE A 157 1.24 12.48 -9.75
CA ILE A 157 2.39 11.55 -9.80
C ILE A 157 1.94 10.09 -9.71
N PRO A 158 1.16 9.67 -8.67
CA PRO A 158 0.73 8.28 -8.58
C PRO A 158 -0.16 7.87 -9.76
N ALA A 159 -0.92 8.79 -10.39
CA ALA A 159 -1.70 8.49 -11.59
C ALA A 159 -0.81 8.21 -12.82
N ILE A 160 0.26 9.01 -13.00
CA ILE A 160 1.30 8.77 -14.00
C ILE A 160 1.96 7.41 -13.75
N CYS A 161 2.42 7.16 -12.51
CA CYS A 161 3.08 5.92 -12.15
C CYS A 161 2.16 4.69 -12.32
N GLY A 162 0.89 4.83 -11.98
CA GLY A 162 -0.13 3.80 -12.22
C GLY A 162 -0.34 3.50 -13.70
N THR A 163 -0.27 4.52 -14.56
CA THR A 163 -0.42 4.35 -16.01
C THR A 163 0.83 3.68 -16.60
N LEU A 164 2.03 4.10 -16.18
CA LEU A 164 3.30 3.51 -16.57
C LEU A 164 3.52 2.09 -16.03
N MET A 165 2.80 1.71 -14.97
CA MET A 165 2.80 0.34 -14.46
C MET A 165 2.27 -0.67 -15.50
N ILE A 166 1.38 -0.26 -16.41
CA ILE A 166 0.81 -1.14 -17.43
C ILE A 166 1.90 -1.66 -18.39
N PRO A 167 2.69 -0.80 -19.07
CA PRO A 167 3.79 -1.26 -19.92
C PRO A 167 4.93 -1.87 -19.10
N ALA A 168 5.19 -1.40 -17.87
CA ALA A 168 6.18 -2.02 -16.99
C ALA A 168 5.82 -3.47 -16.65
N MET A 169 4.54 -3.74 -16.36
CA MET A 169 4.04 -5.09 -16.10
C MET A 169 4.13 -5.97 -17.34
N TYR A 170 3.77 -5.43 -18.51
CA TYR A 170 3.96 -6.12 -19.78
C TYR A 170 5.43 -6.52 -19.95
N TRP A 171 6.37 -5.59 -19.74
CA TRP A 171 7.79 -5.86 -19.89
C TRP A 171 8.31 -6.90 -18.89
N LEU A 172 7.98 -6.78 -17.60
CA LEU A 172 8.34 -7.76 -16.58
C LEU A 172 7.83 -9.17 -16.96
N ALA A 173 6.56 -9.26 -17.36
CA ALA A 173 5.94 -10.51 -17.76
C ALA A 173 6.58 -11.09 -19.04
N ARG A 174 7.08 -10.25 -19.96
CA ARG A 174 7.87 -10.69 -21.12
C ARG A 174 9.19 -11.33 -20.69
N GLU A 175 9.92 -10.71 -19.78
CA GLU A 175 11.21 -11.24 -19.29
C GLU A 175 11.03 -12.56 -18.49
N LEU A 176 9.96 -12.66 -17.68
CA LEU A 176 9.67 -13.86 -16.90
C LEU A 176 9.11 -15.02 -17.74
N SER A 177 8.13 -14.74 -18.61
CA SER A 177 7.38 -15.81 -19.30
C SER A 177 7.90 -16.09 -20.71
N GLY A 178 8.49 -15.11 -21.38
CA GLY A 178 8.83 -15.18 -22.81
C GLY A 178 7.62 -15.17 -23.74
N ARG A 179 6.38 -15.07 -23.23
CA ARG A 179 5.15 -15.17 -24.02
C ARG A 179 4.42 -13.83 -24.08
N LYS A 180 4.09 -13.35 -25.28
CA LYS A 180 3.39 -12.07 -25.47
C LYS A 180 1.98 -12.09 -24.88
N SER A 181 1.30 -13.24 -24.95
CA SER A 181 -0.04 -13.43 -24.38
C SER A 181 -0.08 -13.29 -22.86
N VAL A 182 0.89 -13.88 -22.15
CA VAL A 182 1.02 -13.74 -20.68
C VAL A 182 1.29 -12.29 -20.32
N ALA A 183 2.16 -11.62 -21.08
CA ALA A 183 2.46 -10.22 -20.86
C ALA A 183 1.27 -9.29 -21.08
N LEU A 184 0.51 -9.51 -22.16
CA LEU A 184 -0.70 -8.74 -22.43
C LEU A 184 -1.78 -9.00 -21.37
N MET A 185 -1.93 -10.24 -20.91
CA MET A 185 -2.84 -10.58 -19.83
C MET A 185 -2.44 -9.91 -18.51
N ALA A 186 -1.15 -9.92 -18.14
CA ALA A 186 -0.67 -9.22 -16.95
C ALA A 186 -0.91 -7.70 -17.04
N ALA A 187 -0.70 -7.10 -18.21
CA ALA A 187 -1.03 -5.69 -18.47
C ALA A 187 -2.54 -5.42 -18.33
N LEU A 188 -3.40 -6.31 -18.81
CA LEU A 188 -4.85 -6.22 -18.66
C LEU A 188 -5.27 -6.28 -17.19
N LEU A 189 -4.73 -7.23 -16.42
CA LEU A 189 -4.99 -7.34 -14.97
C LEU A 189 -4.54 -6.06 -14.25
N THR A 190 -3.38 -5.50 -14.60
CA THR A 190 -2.88 -4.22 -14.07
C THR A 190 -3.78 -3.04 -14.44
N THR A 191 -4.28 -3.02 -15.68
CA THR A 191 -5.13 -1.94 -16.20
C THR A 191 -6.42 -1.84 -15.40
N PHE A 192 -7.03 -2.99 -15.10
CA PHE A 192 -8.36 -3.10 -14.50
C PHE A 192 -8.36 -3.55 -13.04
N SER A 193 -7.22 -3.65 -12.36
CA SER A 193 -7.18 -3.97 -10.93
C SER A 193 -7.71 -2.80 -10.11
N ALA A 194 -8.78 -3.01 -9.35
CA ALA A 194 -9.32 -2.01 -8.45
C ALA A 194 -8.26 -1.56 -7.43
N TYR A 195 -7.47 -2.49 -6.93
CA TYR A 195 -6.40 -2.20 -5.99
C TYR A 195 -5.38 -1.20 -6.57
N LEU A 196 -4.81 -1.50 -7.75
CA LEU A 196 -3.84 -0.60 -8.38
C LEU A 196 -4.48 0.72 -8.85
N LEU A 197 -5.73 0.70 -9.28
CA LEU A 197 -6.46 1.92 -9.64
C LEU A 197 -6.61 2.86 -8.44
N ASN A 198 -6.99 2.35 -7.27
CA ASN A 198 -7.17 3.19 -6.07
C ASN A 198 -5.84 3.75 -5.58
N TYR A 199 -4.77 2.96 -5.52
CA TYR A 199 -3.46 3.47 -5.12
C TYR A 199 -2.80 4.39 -6.14
N SER A 200 -3.15 4.29 -7.43
CA SER A 200 -2.76 5.30 -8.42
C SER A 200 -3.51 6.63 -8.27
N ARG A 201 -4.46 6.71 -7.33
CA ARG A 201 -5.28 7.88 -7.04
C ARG A 201 -5.19 8.28 -5.57
N ASP A 202 -4.21 7.73 -4.86
CA ASP A 202 -3.88 8.08 -3.49
C ASP A 202 -2.58 8.88 -3.56
N ALA A 203 -2.55 10.11 -3.04
CA ALA A 203 -1.37 10.98 -2.98
C ALA A 203 -0.32 10.46 -1.96
N LYS A 204 0.18 9.26 -2.24
CA LYS A 204 1.16 8.50 -1.47
C LYS A 204 2.15 7.78 -2.38
N MET A 205 3.31 7.47 -1.81
CA MET A 205 4.46 6.86 -2.49
C MET A 205 4.25 5.40 -2.96
N TYR A 206 3.14 4.76 -2.60
CA TYR A 206 2.97 3.31 -2.81
C TYR A 206 2.99 2.92 -4.28
N MET A 207 2.20 3.59 -5.12
CA MET A 207 2.10 3.27 -6.54
C MET A 207 3.46 3.50 -7.25
N ASP A 208 4.15 4.57 -6.88
CA ASP A 208 5.49 4.90 -7.39
C ASP A 208 6.49 3.78 -7.02
N SER A 209 6.51 3.38 -5.74
CA SER A 209 7.34 2.27 -5.27
C SER A 209 7.07 0.99 -6.05
N TRP A 210 5.82 0.61 -6.28
CA TRP A 210 5.49 -0.65 -6.97
C TRP A 210 5.84 -0.61 -8.46
N LEU A 211 5.73 0.55 -9.11
CA LEU A 211 6.25 0.76 -10.46
C LEU A 211 7.76 0.50 -10.48
N PHE A 212 8.51 1.11 -9.57
CA PHE A 212 9.96 0.98 -9.56
C PHE A 212 10.43 -0.40 -9.12
N VAL A 213 9.71 -1.11 -8.24
CA VAL A 213 9.88 -2.55 -7.99
C VAL A 213 9.77 -3.34 -9.31
N THR A 214 8.74 -3.06 -10.10
CA THR A 214 8.46 -3.77 -11.37
C THR A 214 9.57 -3.52 -12.40
N LEU A 215 9.96 -2.25 -12.58
CA LEU A 215 11.03 -1.85 -13.49
C LEU A 215 12.40 -2.39 -13.04
N HIS A 216 12.67 -2.39 -11.73
CA HIS A 216 13.91 -2.89 -11.16
C HIS A 216 14.10 -4.38 -11.46
N VAL A 217 13.12 -5.22 -11.16
CA VAL A 217 13.22 -6.66 -11.44
C VAL A 217 13.22 -6.94 -12.95
N ALA A 218 12.45 -6.20 -13.75
CA ALA A 218 12.48 -6.34 -15.21
C ALA A 218 13.86 -5.98 -15.79
N ALA A 219 14.48 -4.90 -15.30
CA ALA A 219 15.81 -4.47 -15.70
C ALA A 219 16.90 -5.45 -15.25
N LEU A 220 16.80 -6.03 -14.04
CA LEU A 220 17.69 -7.09 -13.57
C LEU A 220 17.65 -8.29 -14.52
N LEU A 221 16.46 -8.76 -14.87
CA LEU A 221 16.29 -9.87 -15.80
C LEU A 221 16.81 -9.50 -17.19
N TRP A 222 16.53 -8.30 -17.69
CA TRP A 222 17.06 -7.82 -18.97
C TRP A 222 18.60 -7.76 -18.96
N TRP A 223 19.20 -7.33 -17.86
CA TRP A 223 20.64 -7.31 -17.66
C TRP A 223 21.24 -8.72 -17.67
N LEU A 224 20.68 -9.63 -16.88
CA LEU A 224 21.15 -11.02 -16.82
C LEU A 224 21.04 -11.72 -18.18
N ARG A 225 20.07 -11.31 -19.03
CA ARG A 225 19.89 -11.81 -20.39
C ARG A 225 20.94 -11.31 -21.35
N THR A 226 21.15 -9.99 -21.37
CA THR A 226 21.89 -9.32 -22.44
C THR A 226 23.32 -8.99 -22.07
N ARG A 227 23.62 -8.95 -20.76
CA ARG A 227 24.89 -8.48 -20.20
C ARG A 227 25.28 -7.09 -20.69
N ARG A 228 24.32 -6.24 -21.04
CA ARG A 228 24.55 -4.87 -21.51
C ARG A 228 24.54 -3.87 -20.34
N MET A 229 25.25 -2.77 -20.51
CA MET A 229 25.35 -1.70 -19.51
C MET A 229 24.03 -0.95 -19.28
N ILE A 230 23.27 -0.70 -20.33
CA ILE A 230 21.99 0.03 -20.24
C ILE A 230 21.04 -0.64 -19.23
N PRO A 231 20.69 -1.94 -19.36
CA PRO A 231 19.85 -2.61 -18.36
C PRO A 231 20.43 -2.62 -16.95
N TRP A 232 21.77 -2.69 -16.81
CA TRP A 232 22.43 -2.66 -15.51
C TRP A 232 22.23 -1.31 -14.82
N TRP A 233 22.40 -0.20 -15.55
CA TRP A 233 22.07 1.13 -15.03
C TRP A 233 20.58 1.31 -14.77
N CYS A 234 19.70 0.79 -15.63
CA CYS A 234 18.26 0.80 -15.38
C CYS A 234 17.91 0.07 -14.07
N TRP A 235 18.55 -1.07 -13.79
CA TRP A 235 18.36 -1.83 -12.55
C TRP A 235 18.81 -1.01 -11.32
N ILE A 236 19.99 -0.40 -11.38
CA ILE A 236 20.52 0.47 -10.30
C ILE A 236 19.59 1.65 -10.06
N ILE A 237 19.28 2.43 -11.10
CA ILE A 237 18.45 3.65 -10.99
C ILE A 237 17.06 3.29 -10.46
N ALA A 238 16.40 2.29 -11.05
CA ALA A 238 15.08 1.87 -10.59
C ALA A 238 15.12 1.37 -9.14
N GLY A 239 16.18 0.68 -8.73
CA GLY A 239 16.35 0.22 -7.36
C GLY A 239 16.61 1.33 -6.36
N THR A 240 17.43 2.33 -6.72
CA THR A 240 17.65 3.53 -5.88
C THR A 240 16.35 4.29 -5.70
N VAL A 241 15.59 4.48 -6.78
CA VAL A 241 14.28 5.14 -6.71
C VAL A 241 13.29 4.30 -5.91
N MET A 242 13.24 2.98 -6.12
CA MET A 242 12.38 2.06 -5.35
C MET A 242 12.59 2.22 -3.84
N VAL A 243 13.84 2.13 -3.35
CA VAL A 243 14.15 2.25 -1.92
C VAL A 243 13.97 3.70 -1.44
N GLY A 244 14.30 4.68 -2.27
CA GLY A 244 14.09 6.11 -1.99
C GLY A 244 12.62 6.53 -1.96
N MET A 245 11.70 5.79 -2.57
CA MET A 245 10.25 5.97 -2.42
C MET A 245 9.76 5.31 -1.12
N HIS A 246 10.19 4.08 -0.85
CA HIS A 246 9.78 3.33 0.34
C HIS A 246 10.82 2.29 0.76
N ALA A 247 11.23 2.30 2.04
CA ALA A 247 12.26 1.41 2.57
C ALA A 247 11.96 -0.09 2.37
N LEU A 248 10.68 -0.49 2.46
CA LEU A 248 10.25 -1.87 2.20
C LEU A 248 10.62 -2.40 0.80
N GLY A 249 10.89 -1.52 -0.18
CA GLY A 249 11.42 -1.93 -1.48
C GLY A 249 12.74 -2.70 -1.35
N ALA A 250 13.54 -2.45 -0.30
CA ALA A 250 14.80 -3.15 -0.05
C ALA A 250 14.62 -4.67 0.16
N LEU A 251 13.42 -5.15 0.53
CA LEU A 251 13.14 -6.59 0.63
C LEU A 251 13.31 -7.31 -0.72
N ILE A 252 13.16 -6.60 -1.84
CA ILE A 252 13.37 -7.15 -3.18
C ILE A 252 14.84 -7.47 -3.45
N LEU A 253 15.79 -6.75 -2.82
CA LEU A 253 17.23 -6.94 -3.04
C LEU A 253 17.70 -8.35 -2.59
N ALA A 254 17.04 -8.93 -1.58
CA ALA A 254 17.31 -10.32 -1.17
C ALA A 254 16.88 -11.33 -2.24
N ILE A 255 15.76 -11.06 -2.92
CA ILE A 255 15.26 -11.89 -4.03
C ILE A 255 16.20 -11.74 -5.24
N ASP A 256 16.66 -10.53 -5.52
CA ASP A 256 17.62 -10.25 -6.60
C ASP A 256 18.90 -11.08 -6.46
N LEU A 257 19.44 -11.19 -5.25
CA LEU A 257 20.62 -12.03 -4.98
C LEU A 257 20.35 -13.49 -5.38
N ILE A 258 19.20 -14.03 -5.02
CA ILE A 258 18.82 -15.41 -5.39
C ILE A 258 18.66 -15.54 -6.91
N ILE A 259 18.07 -14.55 -7.57
CA ILE A 259 17.94 -14.52 -9.04
C ILE A 259 19.34 -14.57 -9.69
N VAL A 260 20.28 -13.76 -9.21
CA VAL A 260 21.66 -13.72 -9.75
C VAL A 260 22.41 -15.03 -9.49
N LEU A 261 22.34 -15.58 -8.28
CA LEU A 261 23.03 -16.82 -7.90
C LEU A 261 22.53 -18.03 -8.69
N THR A 262 21.26 -18.03 -9.07
CA THR A 262 20.64 -19.13 -9.82
C THR A 262 20.62 -18.90 -11.33
N ALA A 263 21.08 -17.75 -11.84
CA ALA A 263 21.10 -17.45 -13.28
C ALA A 263 22.04 -18.39 -14.06
N LYS A 264 21.65 -18.78 -15.29
CA LYS A 264 22.35 -19.84 -16.08
C LYS A 264 23.80 -19.46 -16.40
N CYS A 265 24.03 -18.19 -16.71
CA CYS A 265 25.33 -17.66 -17.13
C CYS A 265 26.07 -17.00 -15.96
N GLY A 266 25.83 -17.43 -14.72
CA GLY A 266 26.42 -16.81 -13.53
C GLY A 266 27.93 -17.04 -13.40
N HIS A 267 28.46 -18.19 -13.84
CA HIS A 267 29.86 -18.64 -13.69
C HIS A 267 30.51 -18.35 -12.32
N TRP A 268 29.72 -18.14 -11.27
CA TRP A 268 30.22 -17.72 -9.96
C TRP A 268 31.03 -18.83 -9.28
N LYS A 269 30.77 -20.09 -9.61
CA LYS A 269 31.48 -21.26 -9.04
C LYS A 269 32.99 -21.20 -9.28
N CYS A 270 33.43 -20.66 -10.41
CA CYS A 270 34.85 -20.51 -10.74
C CYS A 270 35.53 -19.40 -9.92
N HIS A 271 34.77 -18.53 -9.27
CA HIS A 271 35.27 -17.34 -8.57
C HIS A 271 34.90 -17.30 -7.08
N LEU A 272 34.08 -18.25 -6.61
CA LEU A 272 33.76 -18.41 -5.19
C LEU A 272 35.02 -18.53 -4.30
N PRO A 273 36.09 -19.24 -4.71
CA PRO A 273 37.33 -19.27 -3.93
C PRO A 273 38.00 -17.89 -3.82
N VAL A 274 37.88 -17.06 -4.86
CA VAL A 274 38.43 -15.68 -4.89
C VAL A 274 37.59 -14.73 -4.04
N LEU A 275 36.28 -14.93 -3.92
CA LEU A 275 35.41 -14.10 -3.08
C LEU A 275 35.43 -14.51 -1.60
N LEU A 276 35.71 -15.79 -1.31
CA LEU A 276 35.71 -16.33 0.07
C LEU A 276 37.09 -16.31 0.74
N THR A 277 38.17 -16.00 0.02
CA THR A 277 39.48 -15.80 0.65
C THR A 277 39.59 -14.35 1.15
N PRO A 278 39.74 -14.11 2.48
CA PRO A 278 39.96 -12.77 3.02
C PRO A 278 41.19 -12.09 2.39
N ALA A 279 42.15 -12.90 1.94
CA ALA A 279 43.33 -12.47 1.21
C ALA A 279 43.01 -11.77 -0.12
N ALA A 280 41.90 -12.06 -0.81
CA ALA A 280 41.60 -11.43 -2.09
C ALA A 280 41.25 -9.94 -1.96
N ALA A 281 40.66 -9.50 -0.84
CA ALA A 281 40.42 -8.08 -0.60
C ALA A 281 41.73 -7.27 -0.46
N VAL A 282 42.85 -7.93 -0.11
CA VAL A 282 44.18 -7.31 0.09
C VAL A 282 45.16 -7.66 -1.06
N ALA A 283 44.95 -8.80 -1.74
CA ALA A 283 45.82 -9.31 -2.81
C ALA A 283 45.38 -8.91 -4.22
N ILE A 284 44.12 -8.49 -4.43
CA ILE A 284 43.67 -7.96 -5.72
C ILE A 284 44.49 -6.72 -6.14
N PRO A 285 44.93 -5.81 -5.25
CA PRO A 285 45.94 -4.82 -5.61
C PRO A 285 47.33 -5.42 -5.82
N GLY A 286 47.78 -6.35 -4.97
CA GLY A 286 49.17 -6.85 -4.95
C GLY A 286 49.59 -7.71 -6.15
N GLU A 287 48.78 -8.71 -6.53
CA GLU A 287 49.06 -9.52 -7.74
C GLU A 287 48.82 -8.72 -9.03
N TRP A 288 47.92 -7.74 -8.99
CA TRP A 288 47.64 -6.86 -10.13
C TRP A 288 48.77 -5.84 -10.34
N ILE A 289 49.33 -5.29 -9.26
CA ILE A 289 50.54 -4.45 -9.25
C ILE A 289 51.76 -5.27 -9.70
N GLY A 290 51.94 -6.50 -9.19
CA GLY A 290 53.03 -7.41 -9.54
C GLY A 290 53.04 -7.84 -11.02
N ARG A 291 51.87 -8.06 -11.63
CA ARG A 291 51.77 -8.32 -13.08
C ARG A 291 51.96 -7.08 -13.94
N THR A 292 51.65 -5.88 -13.43
CA THR A 292 51.96 -4.63 -14.13
C THR A 292 53.45 -4.25 -14.06
N THR A 293 54.16 -4.53 -12.98
CA THR A 293 55.60 -4.25 -12.87
C THR A 293 56.44 -5.18 -13.73
N TRP A 294 56.06 -6.46 -13.87
CA TRP A 294 56.76 -7.42 -14.72
C TRP A 294 56.70 -7.08 -16.23
N HIS A 295 55.61 -6.46 -16.70
CA HIS A 295 55.50 -5.99 -18.09
C HIS A 295 56.05 -4.58 -18.34
N VAL A 296 56.32 -3.80 -17.29
CA VAL A 296 56.94 -2.46 -17.40
C VAL A 296 58.47 -2.56 -17.42
N ALA A 297 59.05 -3.62 -16.86
CA ALA A 297 60.51 -3.82 -16.84
C ALA A 297 61.13 -4.26 -18.19
N ARG A 298 60.33 -4.63 -19.21
CA ARG A 298 60.87 -5.25 -20.45
C ARG A 298 60.80 -4.43 -21.74
N GLN A 299 60.43 -3.14 -21.69
CA GLN A 299 60.40 -2.30 -22.90
C GLN A 299 60.85 -0.85 -22.63
N ARG A 300 62.18 -0.65 -22.64
CA ARG A 300 62.80 0.58 -23.20
C ARG A 300 62.95 0.29 -24.72
N SER A 301 62.67 1.18 -25.69
CA SER A 301 62.96 2.61 -25.74
C SER A 301 62.11 3.33 -26.82
N VAL A 302 61.65 4.57 -26.52
CA VAL A 302 61.24 5.69 -27.42
C VAL A 302 59.75 5.73 -27.94
N PRO A 303 59.06 6.91 -27.95
CA PRO A 303 57.65 7.05 -27.56
C PRO A 303 56.66 7.46 -28.69
N PRO A 304 55.35 7.22 -28.51
CA PRO A 304 54.31 8.12 -29.02
C PRO A 304 53.74 8.99 -27.89
N LEU A 305 53.58 10.28 -28.19
CA LEU A 305 52.93 11.29 -27.34
C LEU A 305 51.51 10.83 -26.94
N LEU A 306 51.41 10.42 -25.66
CA LEU A 306 50.23 10.07 -24.87
C LEU A 306 49.29 8.99 -25.46
N PRO A 307 49.59 7.68 -25.24
CA PRO A 307 48.62 6.64 -25.47
C PRO A 307 47.54 6.69 -24.37
N ALA A 308 46.27 6.58 -24.76
CA ALA A 308 45.15 6.40 -23.84
C ALA A 308 45.54 5.36 -22.78
N SER A 309 45.57 5.79 -21.51
CA SER A 309 46.12 5.01 -20.40
C SER A 309 45.61 3.56 -20.43
N LYS A 310 46.40 2.61 -19.93
CA LYS A 310 45.94 1.22 -19.79
C LYS A 310 44.60 1.14 -19.03
N THR A 311 44.30 2.12 -18.19
CA THR A 311 42.99 2.37 -17.56
C THR A 311 41.88 2.64 -18.58
N TRP A 312 42.10 3.47 -19.60
CA TRP A 312 41.15 3.70 -20.70
C TRP A 312 40.99 2.49 -21.61
N GLN A 313 42.05 1.73 -21.89
CA GLN A 313 41.92 0.48 -22.66
C GLN A 313 41.22 -0.62 -21.85
N PHE A 314 41.49 -0.70 -20.55
CA PHE A 314 40.79 -1.57 -19.61
C PHE A 314 39.33 -1.16 -19.51
N LEU A 315 39.01 0.12 -19.28
CA LEU A 315 37.65 0.65 -19.29
C LEU A 315 37.00 0.37 -20.65
N ALA A 316 37.66 0.60 -21.78
CA ALA A 316 37.12 0.30 -23.10
C ALA A 316 36.86 -1.20 -23.31
N ARG A 317 37.71 -2.11 -22.80
CA ARG A 317 37.48 -3.57 -22.81
C ARG A 317 36.37 -3.99 -21.82
N PHE A 318 36.34 -3.37 -20.65
CA PHE A 318 35.30 -3.48 -19.63
C PHE A 318 33.94 -3.06 -20.20
N TYR A 319 33.90 -1.96 -20.94
CA TYR A 319 32.72 -1.41 -21.62
C TYR A 319 32.32 -2.19 -22.88
N ARG A 320 33.27 -2.65 -23.71
CA ARG A 320 32.97 -3.38 -24.96
C ARG A 320 32.49 -4.82 -24.73
N GLY A 321 32.75 -5.43 -23.57
CA GLY A 321 32.42 -6.83 -23.33
C GLY A 321 31.62 -7.14 -22.07
N PHE A 322 31.52 -6.21 -21.10
CA PHE A 322 30.93 -6.42 -19.78
C PHE A 322 31.17 -7.84 -19.21
N ARG A 323 32.41 -8.32 -19.32
CA ARG A 323 32.83 -9.69 -18.95
C ARG A 323 33.07 -9.87 -17.45
N VAL A 324 32.56 -8.94 -16.62
CA VAL A 324 32.63 -9.08 -15.16
C VAL A 324 31.73 -10.26 -14.77
N PRO A 325 32.15 -11.13 -13.83
CA PRO A 325 31.27 -12.13 -13.27
C PRO A 325 29.98 -11.45 -12.80
N ALA A 326 28.84 -12.04 -13.14
CA ALA A 326 27.53 -11.48 -12.83
C ALA A 326 27.41 -11.07 -11.35
N LEU A 327 27.96 -11.89 -10.46
CA LEU A 327 27.96 -11.62 -9.03
C LEU A 327 28.78 -10.38 -8.65
N GLY A 328 29.96 -10.17 -9.25
CA GLY A 328 30.78 -8.99 -8.98
C GLY A 328 30.12 -7.69 -9.44
N ALA A 329 29.56 -7.68 -10.65
CA ALA A 329 28.80 -6.53 -11.15
C ALA A 329 27.49 -6.29 -10.37
N PHE A 330 26.87 -7.35 -9.85
CA PHE A 330 25.73 -7.23 -8.95
C PHE A 330 26.13 -6.59 -7.62
N ILE A 331 27.19 -7.06 -6.97
CA ILE A 331 27.68 -6.48 -5.70
C ILE A 331 28.05 -5.01 -5.88
N LEU A 332 28.79 -4.67 -6.95
CA LEU A 332 29.12 -3.28 -7.25
C LEU A 332 27.87 -2.43 -7.47
N GLY A 333 26.91 -2.90 -8.27
CA GLY A 333 25.68 -2.17 -8.52
C GLY A 333 24.80 -2.03 -7.28
N LEU A 334 24.77 -3.06 -6.41
CA LEU A 334 24.09 -3.02 -5.12
C LEU A 334 24.72 -1.97 -4.19
N ALA A 335 26.05 -1.91 -4.15
CA ALA A 335 26.76 -0.87 -3.40
C ALA A 335 26.37 0.53 -3.90
N ILE A 336 26.44 0.77 -5.22
CA ILE A 336 26.06 2.06 -5.83
C ILE A 336 24.61 2.40 -5.51
N LEU A 337 23.69 1.45 -5.71
CA LEU A 337 22.27 1.61 -5.48
C LEU A 337 21.96 2.04 -4.03
N MET A 338 22.67 1.44 -3.07
CA MET A 338 22.42 1.62 -1.64
C MET A 338 23.10 2.85 -1.03
N ILE A 339 24.07 3.50 -1.70
CA ILE A 339 24.77 4.69 -1.15
C ILE A 339 23.78 5.77 -0.69
N GLY A 340 22.86 6.16 -1.57
CA GLY A 340 21.86 7.20 -1.27
C GLY A 340 20.90 6.80 -0.15
N PRO A 341 20.17 5.68 -0.28
CA PRO A 341 19.27 5.19 0.76
C PRO A 341 19.96 4.96 2.11
N TYR A 342 21.18 4.41 2.11
CA TYR A 342 21.95 4.20 3.33
C TYR A 342 22.27 5.54 4.01
N GLY A 343 22.81 6.51 3.25
CA GLY A 343 23.05 7.86 3.79
C GLY A 343 21.78 8.50 4.35
N TYR A 344 20.66 8.39 3.63
CA TYR A 344 19.38 8.93 4.09
C TYR A 344 18.90 8.26 5.38
N PHE A 345 18.74 6.92 5.41
CA PHE A 345 18.14 6.23 6.55
C PHE A 345 19.08 6.12 7.76
N ARG A 346 20.40 6.13 7.55
CA ARG A 346 21.39 5.97 8.63
C ARG A 346 21.86 7.30 9.23
N VAL A 347 22.07 8.32 8.39
CA VAL A 347 22.72 9.58 8.79
C VAL A 347 21.69 10.70 8.93
N PHE A 348 20.81 10.87 7.95
CA PHE A 348 19.84 11.96 7.95
C PHE A 348 18.62 11.63 8.82
N ASN A 349 18.02 10.46 8.63
CA ASN A 349 16.74 10.12 9.21
C ASN A 349 16.85 9.73 10.70
N LYS A 350 15.93 10.25 11.53
CA LYS A 350 15.84 10.06 12.99
C LYS A 350 14.76 9.05 13.41
N TYR A 351 14.22 8.26 12.49
CA TYR A 351 13.15 7.31 12.79
C TYR A 351 13.54 6.28 13.87
N ALA A 352 14.75 5.73 13.79
CA ALA A 352 15.25 4.79 14.80
C ALA A 352 15.35 5.46 16.18
N GLN A 353 15.94 6.66 16.25
CA GLN A 353 16.03 7.45 17.48
C GLN A 353 14.64 7.71 18.10
N ARG A 354 13.66 8.05 17.26
CA ARG A 354 12.29 8.31 17.69
C ARG A 354 11.61 7.09 18.29
N ILE A 355 11.79 5.90 17.68
CA ILE A 355 11.27 4.65 18.26
C ILE A 355 11.96 4.37 19.59
N THR A 356 13.27 4.62 19.69
CA THR A 356 14.01 4.48 20.96
C THR A 356 13.43 5.39 22.05
N GLU A 357 13.14 6.65 21.72
CA GLU A 357 12.66 7.66 22.67
C GLU A 357 11.18 7.49 23.04
N ARG A 358 10.32 7.17 22.08
CA ARG A 358 8.84 7.19 22.24
C ARG A 358 8.19 5.81 22.19
N GLY A 359 8.97 4.76 22.04
CA GLY A 359 8.47 3.42 21.77
C GLY A 359 7.80 3.30 20.41
N TRP A 360 6.97 2.27 20.25
CA TRP A 360 6.25 1.99 19.02
C TRP A 360 5.29 3.12 18.59
N MET A 361 4.82 3.95 19.53
CA MET A 361 4.03 5.15 19.22
C MET A 361 4.80 6.17 18.36
N GLY A 362 6.14 6.12 18.38
CA GLY A 362 7.01 6.91 17.51
C GLY A 362 7.04 6.43 16.06
N SER A 363 6.63 5.19 15.77
CA SER A 363 6.70 4.60 14.42
C SER A 363 5.72 5.23 13.43
N GLY A 364 4.58 5.76 13.90
CA GLY A 364 3.46 6.10 13.02
C GLY A 364 2.72 4.87 12.45
N LEU A 365 3.08 3.66 12.89
CA LEU A 365 2.47 2.38 12.51
C LEU A 365 1.63 1.78 13.64
N GLN A 366 1.50 2.45 14.78
CA GLN A 366 0.74 1.95 15.94
C GLN A 366 -0.71 1.59 15.60
N TRP A 367 -1.34 2.31 14.67
CA TRP A 367 -2.71 2.07 14.24
C TRP A 367 -2.91 0.72 13.53
N VAL A 368 -1.84 0.11 12.99
CA VAL A 368 -1.91 -1.17 12.27
C VAL A 368 -2.32 -2.30 13.21
N LYS A 369 -1.90 -2.24 14.48
CA LYS A 369 -2.34 -3.17 15.50
C LYS A 369 -3.84 -3.10 15.70
N ASP A 370 -4.34 -1.92 16.02
CA ASP A 370 -5.76 -1.69 16.30
C ASP A 370 -6.62 -2.06 15.07
N TYR A 371 -6.08 -1.85 13.87
CA TYR A 371 -6.72 -2.25 12.62
C TYR A 371 -6.82 -3.78 12.45
N ASN A 372 -5.77 -4.50 12.84
CA ASN A 372 -5.70 -5.95 12.75
C ASN A 372 -6.18 -6.68 14.00
N GLU A 373 -6.52 -5.95 15.07
CA GLU A 373 -7.00 -6.52 16.31
C GLU A 373 -8.24 -7.40 16.04
N GLY A 374 -8.23 -8.59 16.65
CA GLY A 374 -9.22 -9.64 16.43
C GLY A 374 -8.97 -10.54 15.21
N ARG A 375 -8.09 -10.19 14.26
CA ARG A 375 -7.80 -11.03 13.08
C ARG A 375 -6.85 -12.18 13.41
N THR A 376 -7.25 -13.39 13.06
CA THR A 376 -6.37 -14.57 13.02
C THR A 376 -5.36 -14.48 11.87
N PRO A 377 -4.23 -15.22 11.89
CA PRO A 377 -3.28 -15.25 10.78
C PRO A 377 -3.92 -15.68 9.44
N ARG A 378 -4.90 -16.60 9.49
CA ARG A 378 -5.68 -17.00 8.30
C ARG A 378 -6.45 -15.82 7.73
N GLU A 379 -7.13 -15.06 8.57
CA GLU A 379 -7.89 -13.88 8.17
C GLU A 379 -6.97 -12.79 7.63
N GLN A 380 -5.76 -12.62 8.18
CA GLN A 380 -4.74 -11.71 7.67
C GLN A 380 -4.30 -12.06 6.24
N VAL A 381 -4.11 -13.35 5.94
CA VAL A 381 -3.80 -13.82 4.57
C VAL A 381 -5.00 -13.63 3.64
N GLN A 382 -6.21 -13.97 4.08
CA GLN A 382 -7.43 -13.80 3.30
C GLN A 382 -7.66 -12.31 2.98
N TYR A 383 -7.53 -11.47 3.98
CA TYR A 383 -7.55 -10.02 3.91
C TYR A 383 -6.60 -9.47 2.83
N ALA A 384 -5.30 -9.79 2.90
CA ALA A 384 -4.34 -9.34 1.90
C ALA A 384 -4.63 -9.90 0.49
N THR A 385 -4.99 -11.18 0.39
CA THR A 385 -5.25 -11.84 -0.90
C THR A 385 -6.48 -11.24 -1.60
N THR A 386 -7.56 -11.02 -0.85
CA THR A 386 -8.79 -10.40 -1.37
C THR A 386 -8.53 -8.95 -1.81
N ALA A 387 -7.70 -8.21 -1.06
CA ALA A 387 -7.32 -6.86 -1.40
C ALA A 387 -6.58 -6.82 -2.75
N PHE A 388 -5.58 -7.67 -2.98
CA PHE A 388 -4.83 -7.66 -4.24
C PHE A 388 -5.64 -8.11 -5.45
N LEU A 389 -6.50 -9.13 -5.28
CA LEU A 389 -7.23 -9.74 -6.40
C LEU A 389 -8.49 -8.97 -6.79
N THR A 390 -9.14 -8.32 -5.82
CA THR A 390 -10.45 -7.69 -6.03
C THR A 390 -10.51 -6.22 -5.59
N GLY A 391 -9.45 -5.72 -4.95
CA GLY A 391 -9.48 -4.43 -4.29
C GLY A 391 -10.28 -4.42 -2.99
N TRP A 392 -10.97 -5.50 -2.60
CA TRP A 392 -11.77 -5.58 -1.37
C TRP A 392 -10.96 -6.10 -0.19
N GLU A 393 -11.07 -5.47 0.97
CA GLU A 393 -10.50 -6.01 2.21
C GLU A 393 -11.52 -6.89 2.92
N TRP A 394 -11.17 -8.17 3.13
CA TRP A 394 -12.07 -9.09 3.81
C TRP A 394 -12.43 -8.58 5.23
N PRO A 395 -13.72 -8.47 5.57
CA PRO A 395 -14.19 -7.92 6.85
C PRO A 395 -13.76 -8.81 8.01
N ARG A 396 -13.59 -8.21 9.20
CA ARG A 396 -13.28 -8.99 10.40
C ARG A 396 -14.49 -9.82 10.81
N ARG A 397 -14.25 -11.03 11.33
CA ARG A 397 -15.28 -11.77 12.06
C ARG A 397 -15.48 -11.12 13.42
N SER A 398 -16.72 -11.17 13.93
CA SER A 398 -16.99 -10.75 15.30
C SER A 398 -16.22 -11.63 16.27
N THR A 399 -15.63 -11.03 17.30
CA THR A 399 -15.53 -11.67 18.60
C THR A 399 -16.55 -10.99 19.51
N ASP A 400 -17.39 -11.75 20.21
CA ASP A 400 -18.20 -11.14 21.26
C ASP A 400 -17.25 -10.79 22.41
N LEU A 401 -17.27 -9.53 22.81
CA LEU A 401 -16.57 -9.06 24.00
C LEU A 401 -17.64 -8.85 25.08
N LEU A 402 -17.63 -9.75 26.06
CA LEU A 402 -18.37 -9.51 27.30
C LEU A 402 -17.49 -8.67 28.22
N PHE A 403 -17.94 -7.45 28.53
CA PHE A 403 -17.35 -6.65 29.60
C PHE A 403 -17.97 -7.09 30.92
N LEU A 404 -17.11 -7.45 31.86
CA LEU A 404 -17.53 -7.87 33.20
C LEU A 404 -17.54 -6.68 34.16
N LYS A 405 -18.32 -6.78 35.23
CA LYS A 405 -18.46 -5.72 36.25
C LYS A 405 -17.17 -5.46 37.02
N ASP A 406 -16.31 -6.45 37.13
CA ASP A 406 -14.99 -6.35 37.76
C ASP A 406 -13.94 -5.64 36.87
N GLY A 407 -14.32 -5.23 35.65
CA GLY A 407 -13.43 -4.58 34.69
C GLY A 407 -12.67 -5.54 33.78
N SER A 408 -12.82 -6.85 33.97
CA SER A 408 -12.26 -7.85 33.06
C SER A 408 -13.13 -8.01 31.80
N THR A 409 -12.59 -8.66 30.77
CA THR A 409 -13.31 -8.96 29.52
C THR A 409 -13.20 -10.44 29.20
N VAL A 410 -14.28 -11.00 28.64
CA VAL A 410 -14.28 -12.38 28.11
C VAL A 410 -14.53 -12.31 26.62
N GLU A 411 -13.50 -12.65 25.85
CA GLU A 411 -13.54 -12.71 24.39
C GLU A 411 -13.91 -14.14 23.94
N GLY A 412 -14.91 -14.26 23.09
CA GLY A 412 -15.29 -15.53 22.45
C GLY A 412 -16.61 -15.43 21.72
N ASP A 413 -17.12 -16.54 21.18
CA ASP A 413 -18.49 -16.58 20.68
C ASP A 413 -19.44 -16.69 21.88
N ALA A 414 -20.14 -15.60 22.21
CA ALA A 414 -20.98 -15.52 23.40
C ALA A 414 -22.43 -15.83 23.05
N ASN A 415 -22.89 -17.03 23.41
CA ASN A 415 -24.28 -17.43 23.27
C ASN A 415 -24.98 -17.42 24.63
N ARG A 416 -26.12 -16.75 24.73
CA ARG A 416 -26.90 -16.71 25.97
C ARG A 416 -27.65 -18.03 26.16
N ALA A 417 -27.43 -18.70 27.29
CA ALA A 417 -28.13 -19.91 27.69
C ALA A 417 -28.76 -19.71 29.08
N GLY A 418 -29.99 -19.19 29.12
CA GLY A 418 -30.68 -18.88 30.38
C GLY A 418 -30.06 -17.69 31.12
N ARG A 419 -29.57 -17.93 32.35
CA ARG A 419 -28.96 -16.93 33.25
C ARG A 419 -27.44 -16.79 33.09
N VAL A 420 -26.85 -17.49 32.14
CA VAL A 420 -25.41 -17.50 31.88
C VAL A 420 -25.16 -17.22 30.40
N TRP A 421 -24.08 -16.50 30.12
CA TRP A 421 -23.50 -16.39 28.79
C TRP A 421 -22.46 -17.48 28.63
N LYS A 422 -22.65 -18.37 27.65
CA LYS A 422 -21.62 -19.33 27.25
C LYS A 422 -20.70 -18.65 26.28
N VAL A 423 -19.52 -18.27 26.73
CA VAL A 423 -18.49 -17.70 25.87
C VAL A 423 -17.55 -18.81 25.46
N THR A 424 -17.66 -19.26 24.22
CA THR A 424 -16.69 -20.18 23.64
C THR A 424 -15.43 -19.40 23.29
N LYS A 425 -14.40 -19.54 24.12
CA LYS A 425 -13.08 -18.94 23.88
C LYS A 425 -12.43 -19.57 22.65
N LYS A 426 -11.40 -18.90 22.11
CA LYS A 426 -10.66 -19.34 20.90
C LYS A 426 -10.00 -20.70 21.05
N ASP A 427 -9.70 -21.14 22.28
CA ASP A 427 -9.15 -22.46 22.60
C ASP A 427 -10.22 -23.57 22.67
N GLY A 428 -11.48 -23.24 22.39
CA GLY A 428 -12.62 -24.15 22.49
C GLY A 428 -13.14 -24.33 23.92
N SER A 429 -12.50 -23.73 24.93
CA SER A 429 -13.03 -23.73 26.29
C SER A 429 -14.29 -22.87 26.35
N ILE A 430 -15.29 -23.35 27.07
CA ILE A 430 -16.52 -22.62 27.29
C ILE A 430 -16.42 -21.97 28.67
N VAL A 431 -16.50 -20.65 28.70
CA VAL A 431 -16.62 -19.89 29.94
C VAL A 431 -18.05 -19.46 30.11
N ASP A 432 -18.69 -20.02 31.13
CA ASP A 432 -20.00 -19.58 31.56
C ASP A 432 -19.83 -18.30 32.39
N VAL A 433 -20.27 -17.18 31.82
CA VAL A 433 -20.25 -15.86 32.47
C VAL A 433 -21.65 -15.57 32.99
N PRO A 434 -21.86 -15.50 34.32
CA PRO A 434 -23.15 -15.15 34.89
C PRO A 434 -23.67 -13.82 34.35
N ASN A 435 -24.95 -13.76 34.02
CA ASN A 435 -25.56 -12.59 33.37
C ASN A 435 -25.53 -11.34 34.27
N ASP A 436 -25.46 -11.51 35.58
CA ASP A 436 -25.27 -10.46 36.57
C ASP A 436 -23.82 -9.96 36.66
N GLN A 437 -22.84 -10.72 36.16
CA GLN A 437 -21.45 -10.27 36.04
C GLN A 437 -21.18 -9.52 34.75
N VAL A 438 -22.03 -9.64 33.73
CA VAL A 438 -21.90 -8.87 32.49
C VAL A 438 -22.33 -7.43 32.74
N LYS A 439 -21.37 -6.50 32.65
CA LYS A 439 -21.60 -5.04 32.70
C LYS A 439 -22.22 -4.55 31.41
N SER A 440 -21.69 -5.01 30.29
CA SER A 440 -22.18 -4.70 28.95
C SER A 440 -21.65 -5.76 27.99
N ARG A 441 -22.49 -6.17 27.04
CA ARG A 441 -22.01 -6.86 25.85
C ARG A 441 -21.71 -5.79 24.82
N GLU A 442 -20.46 -5.66 24.42
CA GLU A 442 -20.24 -5.14 23.07
C GLU A 442 -20.32 -6.35 22.15
N GLU A 443 -21.39 -6.41 21.38
CA GLU A 443 -21.29 -7.08 20.10
C GLU A 443 -20.24 -6.27 19.34
N GLY A 444 -19.01 -6.79 19.25
CA GLY A 444 -18.08 -6.29 18.24
C GLY A 444 -18.86 -6.34 16.94
N GLN A 445 -19.24 -5.17 16.41
CA GLN A 445 -20.16 -5.13 15.29
C GLN A 445 -19.54 -5.95 14.18
N TYR A 446 -20.23 -7.02 13.79
CA TYR A 446 -19.86 -7.80 12.62
C TYR A 446 -19.67 -6.81 11.48
N ASP A 447 -18.43 -6.60 11.03
CA ASP A 447 -18.17 -5.75 9.86
C ASP A 447 -19.08 -6.21 8.70
N GLU A 448 -19.38 -7.51 8.63
CA GLU A 448 -20.36 -8.10 7.70
C GLU A 448 -21.82 -7.65 7.86
N LYS A 449 -22.34 -7.47 9.09
CA LYS A 449 -23.75 -7.09 9.33
C LYS A 449 -24.04 -5.63 8.92
N ILE A 450 -23.00 -4.80 8.95
CA ILE A 450 -23.05 -3.37 8.59
C ILE A 450 -22.61 -3.11 7.15
N ILE A 451 -22.28 -4.15 6.38
CA ILE A 451 -22.17 -4.08 4.92
C ILE A 451 -23.52 -4.47 4.32
N LYS A 452 -23.99 -3.71 3.34
CA LYS A 452 -25.21 -4.05 2.60
C LYS A 452 -25.15 -5.52 2.11
N PRO A 453 -26.14 -6.38 2.44
CA PRO A 453 -26.07 -7.82 2.16
C PRO A 453 -25.85 -8.17 0.68
N SER A 454 -26.38 -7.36 -0.25
CA SER A 454 -26.14 -7.55 -1.69
C SER A 454 -24.67 -7.32 -2.07
N THR A 455 -24.05 -6.28 -1.52
CA THR A 455 -22.64 -5.94 -1.75
C THR A 455 -21.74 -7.02 -1.17
N LEU A 456 -22.00 -7.45 0.07
CA LEU A 456 -21.24 -8.51 0.71
C LEU A 456 -21.31 -9.82 -0.08
N ARG A 457 -22.51 -10.24 -0.51
CA ARG A 457 -22.69 -11.44 -1.33
C ARG A 457 -21.95 -11.33 -2.65
N PHE A 458 -22.09 -10.22 -3.38
CA PHE A 458 -21.39 -10.01 -4.64
C PHE A 458 -19.87 -10.14 -4.49
N LEU A 459 -19.29 -9.50 -3.47
CA LEU A 459 -17.84 -9.52 -3.24
C LEU A 459 -17.34 -10.90 -2.81
N LYS A 460 -18.04 -11.57 -1.89
CA LYS A 460 -17.72 -12.95 -1.49
C LYS A 460 -17.76 -13.90 -2.69
N TRP A 461 -18.84 -13.88 -3.47
CA TRP A 461 -18.97 -14.71 -4.67
C TRP A 461 -17.93 -14.35 -5.74
N GLY A 462 -17.59 -13.08 -5.91
CA GLY A 462 -16.52 -12.62 -6.79
C GLY A 462 -15.15 -13.19 -6.39
N CYS A 463 -14.80 -13.11 -5.10
CA CYS A 463 -13.56 -13.71 -4.57
C CYS A 463 -13.54 -15.23 -4.76
N ILE A 464 -14.65 -15.92 -4.47
CA ILE A 464 -14.77 -17.36 -4.65
C ILE A 464 -14.62 -17.73 -6.13
N ALA A 465 -15.28 -17.03 -7.05
CA ALA A 465 -15.21 -17.30 -8.48
C ALA A 465 -13.79 -17.10 -9.04
N ILE A 466 -13.10 -16.04 -8.61
CA ILE A 466 -11.68 -15.82 -8.94
C ILE A 466 -10.83 -16.94 -8.34
N GLY A 467 -11.04 -17.32 -7.07
CA GLY A 467 -10.32 -18.42 -6.42
C GLY A 467 -10.48 -19.75 -7.16
N ILE A 468 -11.70 -20.14 -7.51
CA ILE A 468 -12.00 -21.35 -8.30
C ILE A 468 -11.29 -21.27 -9.66
N THR A 469 -11.35 -20.12 -10.33
CA THR A 469 -10.68 -19.90 -11.62
C THR A 469 -9.16 -20.13 -11.51
N LEU A 470 -8.52 -19.62 -10.46
CA LEU A 470 -7.09 -19.81 -10.22
C LEU A 470 -6.76 -21.28 -9.92
N LEU A 471 -7.58 -21.96 -9.10
CA LEU A 471 -7.44 -23.38 -8.81
C LEU A 471 -7.57 -24.24 -10.08
N LEU A 472 -8.56 -23.95 -10.92
CA LEU A 472 -8.71 -24.59 -12.23
C LEU A 472 -7.48 -24.30 -13.12
N GLY A 473 -6.90 -23.11 -13.07
CA GLY A 473 -5.69 -22.75 -13.82
C GLY A 473 -4.43 -23.53 -13.40
N ILE A 474 -4.40 -24.06 -12.17
CA ILE A 474 -3.32 -24.95 -11.70
C ILE A 474 -3.38 -26.29 -12.43
N PHE A 475 -4.58 -26.75 -12.78
CA PHE A 475 -4.79 -28.03 -13.43
C PHE A 475 -4.12 -28.11 -14.81
N PRO A 476 -3.38 -29.20 -15.12
CA PRO A 476 -2.72 -29.37 -16.40
C PRO A 476 -3.70 -29.83 -17.50
N TRP A 477 -4.54 -28.93 -18.02
CA TRP A 477 -5.57 -29.24 -19.03
C TRP A 477 -5.07 -29.84 -20.37
N ARG A 478 -3.76 -30.06 -20.54
CA ARG A 478 -3.21 -30.68 -21.74
C ARG A 478 -3.42 -32.18 -21.68
N TRP A 479 -4.44 -32.65 -22.39
CA TRP A 479 -4.68 -34.09 -22.59
C TRP A 479 -3.44 -34.72 -23.27
N PRO A 480 -2.83 -35.78 -22.70
CA PRO A 480 -1.50 -36.27 -23.10
C PRO A 480 -1.38 -36.67 -24.58
N TRP A 481 -2.50 -36.93 -25.24
CA TRP A 481 -2.55 -37.57 -26.56
C TRP A 481 -2.57 -36.58 -27.76
N ARG A 482 -2.65 -35.26 -27.55
CA ARG A 482 -2.77 -34.27 -28.66
C ARG A 482 -1.66 -33.23 -28.79
N ALA A 483 -0.69 -33.20 -27.88
CA ALA A 483 0.40 -32.24 -27.99
C ALA A 483 1.47 -32.77 -28.95
N LYS A 484 1.37 -32.41 -30.24
CA LYS A 484 2.59 -32.37 -31.09
C LYS A 484 3.62 -31.56 -30.28
N PRO A 485 4.84 -32.08 -30.06
CA PRO A 485 5.89 -31.31 -29.42
C PRO A 485 6.09 -30.07 -30.29
N GLN A 486 5.48 -28.95 -29.88
CA GLN A 486 5.72 -27.66 -30.50
C GLN A 486 7.22 -27.50 -30.33
N ALA A 487 7.97 -27.63 -31.44
CA ALA A 487 9.40 -27.39 -31.47
C ALA A 487 9.59 -26.11 -30.67
N ALA A 488 10.22 -26.25 -29.51
CA ALA A 488 10.32 -25.16 -28.57
C ALA A 488 11.18 -24.15 -29.32
N GLU A 489 10.53 -23.17 -29.98
CA GLU A 489 11.21 -21.98 -30.46
C GLU A 489 12.03 -21.53 -29.26
N LEU A 490 13.34 -21.71 -29.38
CA LEU A 490 14.31 -21.41 -28.35
C LEU A 490 14.19 -19.90 -28.16
N ASN A 491 13.28 -19.49 -27.28
CA ASN A 491 12.92 -18.10 -27.16
C ASN A 491 14.11 -17.43 -26.49
N GLN A 492 14.98 -16.84 -27.33
CA GLN A 492 16.20 -16.09 -26.96
C GLN A 492 15.91 -14.96 -25.95
N PHE A 493 14.63 -14.66 -25.73
CA PHE A 493 14.12 -13.59 -24.89
C PHE A 493 13.96 -13.93 -23.40
N THR A 494 14.42 -15.07 -22.86
CA THR A 494 14.20 -15.39 -21.43
C THR A 494 15.44 -15.90 -20.69
N VAL A 495 15.76 -15.25 -19.55
CA VAL A 495 16.88 -15.61 -18.66
C VAL A 495 16.61 -16.88 -17.85
N ALA A 496 15.41 -16.98 -17.32
CA ALA A 496 14.98 -18.12 -16.55
C ALA A 496 14.38 -19.15 -17.51
N HIS A 497 14.78 -20.41 -17.43
CA HIS A 497 14.15 -21.51 -18.14
C HIS A 497 13.67 -22.54 -17.12
N GLY A 498 12.49 -23.11 -17.36
CA GLY A 498 11.91 -24.15 -16.50
C GLY A 498 11.64 -23.65 -15.08
N TRP A 499 12.15 -24.41 -14.10
CA TRP A 499 11.84 -24.29 -12.67
C TRP A 499 12.26 -22.94 -12.04
N ARG A 500 13.29 -22.26 -12.58
CA ARG A 500 13.78 -21.00 -12.00
C ARG A 500 12.75 -19.88 -12.02
N ARG A 501 11.90 -19.82 -13.05
CA ARG A 501 10.80 -18.84 -13.13
C ARG A 501 9.83 -19.02 -11.97
N MET A 502 9.49 -20.29 -11.70
CA MET A 502 8.61 -20.66 -10.60
C MET A 502 9.27 -20.33 -9.27
N LEU A 503 10.57 -20.64 -9.11
CA LEU A 503 11.32 -20.23 -7.92
C LEU A 503 11.23 -18.71 -7.70
N TYR A 504 11.53 -17.88 -8.70
CA TYR A 504 11.57 -16.43 -8.55
C TYR A 504 10.21 -15.86 -8.17
N VAL A 505 9.15 -16.28 -8.86
CA VAL A 505 7.78 -15.84 -8.57
C VAL A 505 7.32 -16.32 -7.19
N SER A 506 7.61 -17.58 -6.81
CA SER A 506 7.25 -18.10 -5.50
C SER A 506 7.96 -17.37 -4.36
N LEU A 507 9.28 -17.18 -4.47
CA LEU A 507 10.05 -16.46 -3.45
C LEU A 507 9.58 -15.01 -3.33
N TRP A 508 9.26 -14.36 -4.45
CA TRP A 508 8.77 -12.99 -4.44
C TRP A 508 7.37 -12.85 -3.83
N ILE A 509 6.48 -13.83 -4.04
CA ILE A 509 5.16 -13.81 -3.41
C ILE A 509 5.23 -14.16 -1.92
N VAL A 510 6.12 -15.07 -1.52
CA VAL A 510 6.12 -15.65 -0.17
C VAL A 510 7.05 -14.94 0.81
N LEU A 511 8.31 -14.68 0.43
CA LEU A 511 9.32 -14.20 1.37
C LEU A 511 9.01 -12.81 1.95
N PRO A 512 8.60 -11.79 1.16
CA PRO A 512 8.35 -10.47 1.73
C PRO A 512 7.18 -10.46 2.73
N PRO A 513 5.98 -11.02 2.42
CA PRO A 513 4.91 -11.09 3.41
C PRO A 513 5.28 -11.90 4.64
N PHE A 514 6.01 -13.01 4.47
CA PHE A 514 6.49 -13.81 5.60
C PHE A 514 7.48 -13.03 6.48
N GLY A 515 8.38 -12.26 5.88
CA GLY A 515 9.31 -11.42 6.64
C GLY A 515 8.58 -10.37 7.48
N VAL A 516 7.58 -9.70 6.90
CA VAL A 516 6.74 -8.74 7.65
C VAL A 516 5.87 -9.43 8.69
N TYR A 517 5.37 -10.64 8.42
CA TYR A 517 4.63 -11.43 9.41
C TYR A 517 5.47 -11.65 10.68
N LEU A 518 6.72 -12.05 10.51
CA LEU A 518 7.63 -12.25 11.64
C LEU A 518 7.89 -10.95 12.40
N VAL A 519 8.10 -9.83 11.68
CA VAL A 519 8.25 -8.51 12.33
C VAL A 519 6.94 -8.02 12.97
N SER A 520 5.80 -8.57 12.59
CA SER A 520 4.50 -8.20 13.14
C SER A 520 4.14 -8.94 14.44
N HIS A 521 4.91 -9.97 14.80
CA HIS A 521 4.65 -10.81 15.97
C HIS A 521 5.93 -10.84 16.82
N PRO A 522 6.03 -10.02 17.90
CA PRO A 522 7.26 -9.90 18.68
C PRO A 522 7.73 -11.27 19.16
N ALA A 523 9.04 -11.50 19.19
CA ALA A 523 9.62 -12.83 19.42
C ALA A 523 9.12 -13.52 20.72
N GLY A 524 8.74 -12.73 21.74
CA GLY A 524 8.16 -13.24 22.99
C GLY A 524 6.69 -13.70 22.91
N SER A 525 5.97 -13.34 21.84
CA SER A 525 4.61 -13.82 21.54
C SER A 525 4.59 -15.10 20.71
N LEU A 526 5.72 -15.43 20.06
CA LEU A 526 5.91 -16.76 19.50
C LEU A 526 5.98 -17.76 20.67
N PRO A 527 5.38 -18.95 20.56
CA PRO A 527 5.46 -19.97 21.59
C PRO A 527 6.92 -20.14 22.03
N LYS A 528 7.21 -19.88 23.31
CA LYS A 528 8.56 -20.05 23.86
C LYS A 528 8.98 -21.49 23.55
N LEU A 529 10.09 -21.63 22.83
CA LEU A 529 10.72 -22.93 22.66
C LEU A 529 11.05 -23.47 24.06
N PRO A 530 10.77 -24.76 24.35
CA PRO A 530 11.13 -25.35 25.63
C PRO A 530 12.65 -25.23 25.87
N ASP A 531 13.03 -24.94 27.11
CA ASP A 531 14.36 -24.67 27.71
C ASP A 531 15.64 -24.70 26.85
N GLU A 532 16.56 -23.77 27.17
CA GLU A 532 17.83 -23.45 26.48
C GLU A 532 18.77 -24.65 26.23
N ASN A 533 18.66 -25.72 27.01
CA ASN A 533 19.48 -26.94 26.82
C ASN A 533 19.01 -27.82 25.64
N SER A 534 17.85 -27.54 25.04
CA SER A 534 17.31 -28.30 23.90
C SER A 534 17.54 -27.62 22.53
N ALA A 535 18.13 -26.41 22.52
CA ALA A 535 18.28 -25.57 21.32
C ALA A 535 19.12 -26.22 20.20
N THR A 536 20.00 -27.17 20.52
CA THR A 536 20.82 -27.91 19.55
C THR A 536 20.04 -29.06 18.89
N MET A 537 19.11 -29.70 19.63
CA MET A 537 18.30 -30.81 19.10
C MET A 537 17.04 -30.28 18.36
N PHE A 538 16.52 -29.11 18.76
CA PHE A 538 15.28 -28.57 18.20
C PHE A 538 15.42 -27.87 16.83
N ARG A 539 16.65 -27.56 16.39
CA ARG A 539 16.91 -27.02 15.03
C ARG A 539 16.54 -28.02 13.92
N ALA A 540 16.55 -29.32 14.20
CA ALA A 540 16.06 -30.35 13.28
C ALA A 540 14.55 -30.65 13.46
N THR A 541 14.02 -30.54 14.68
CA THR A 541 12.59 -30.82 14.94
C THR A 541 11.66 -29.65 14.65
N SER A 542 12.11 -28.39 14.53
CA SER A 542 11.19 -27.27 14.26
C SER A 542 10.55 -27.33 12.86
N ILE A 543 11.26 -27.89 11.86
CA ILE A 543 10.67 -28.21 10.55
C ILE A 543 9.67 -29.36 10.71
N ALA A 544 10.02 -30.40 11.49
CA ALA A 544 9.13 -31.51 11.77
C ALA A 544 7.88 -31.09 12.55
N GLN A 545 7.99 -30.17 13.51
CA GLN A 545 6.89 -29.65 14.32
C GLN A 545 5.99 -28.74 13.50
N TRP A 546 6.55 -27.85 12.66
CA TRP A 546 5.76 -27.07 11.72
C TRP A 546 5.07 -27.95 10.68
N SER A 547 5.72 -29.04 10.28
CA SER A 547 5.11 -30.09 9.46
C SER A 547 3.98 -30.76 10.23
N VAL A 548 4.18 -31.14 11.50
CA VAL A 548 3.16 -31.74 12.37
C VAL A 548 1.98 -30.79 12.57
N ASP A 549 2.21 -29.50 12.80
CA ASP A 549 1.16 -28.48 12.95
C ASP A 549 0.42 -28.22 11.62
N SER A 550 1.15 -28.27 10.50
CA SER A 550 0.54 -28.25 9.16
C SER A 550 -0.26 -29.53 8.87
N PHE A 551 0.19 -30.68 9.38
CA PHE A 551 -0.48 -31.97 9.28
C PHE A 551 -1.70 -32.05 10.22
N THR A 552 -1.66 -31.45 11.41
CA THR A 552 -2.84 -31.32 12.28
C THR A 552 -3.82 -30.33 11.67
N TRP A 553 -3.38 -29.25 11.02
CA TRP A 553 -4.26 -28.39 10.22
C TRP A 553 -4.96 -29.16 9.09
N LEU A 554 -4.24 -30.03 8.37
CA LEU A 554 -4.83 -30.94 7.38
C LEU A 554 -5.84 -31.93 8.02
N LYS A 555 -5.62 -32.37 9.27
CA LYS A 555 -6.60 -33.18 10.02
C LYS A 555 -7.91 -32.43 10.28
N PHE A 556 -7.88 -31.13 10.56
CA PHE A 556 -9.09 -30.32 10.78
C PHE A 556 -9.82 -29.91 9.49
N HIS A 557 -9.18 -30.08 8.33
CA HIS A 557 -9.76 -29.76 7.02
C HIS A 557 -9.54 -30.88 5.99
N PRO A 558 -10.08 -32.09 6.23
CA PRO A 558 -9.79 -33.29 5.44
C PRO A 558 -10.16 -33.13 3.96
N LEU A 559 -11.22 -32.37 3.64
CA LEU A 559 -11.62 -32.12 2.24
C LEU A 559 -10.58 -31.29 1.47
N ILE A 560 -9.93 -30.32 2.12
CA ILE A 560 -8.87 -29.52 1.49
C ILE A 560 -7.62 -30.38 1.29
N ALA A 561 -7.28 -31.20 2.29
CA ALA A 561 -6.18 -32.17 2.19
C ALA A 561 -6.37 -33.12 1.01
N ILE A 562 -7.55 -33.73 0.91
CA ILE A 562 -7.94 -34.63 -0.18
C ILE A 562 -7.87 -33.88 -1.52
N ALA A 563 -8.44 -32.67 -1.61
CA ALA A 563 -8.38 -31.88 -2.84
C ALA A 563 -6.94 -31.56 -3.25
N MET A 564 -6.06 -31.18 -2.32
CA MET A 564 -4.65 -30.90 -2.59
C MET A 564 -3.89 -32.16 -3.04
N ILE A 565 -4.16 -33.32 -2.44
CA ILE A 565 -3.57 -34.61 -2.84
C ILE A 565 -4.07 -34.99 -4.23
N VAL A 566 -5.37 -34.90 -4.50
CA VAL A 566 -5.95 -35.19 -5.82
C VAL A 566 -5.39 -34.24 -6.87
N ILE A 567 -5.26 -32.95 -6.57
CA ILE A 567 -4.61 -31.97 -7.45
C ILE A 567 -3.15 -32.33 -7.67
N ALA A 568 -2.40 -32.71 -6.64
CA ALA A 568 -0.99 -33.08 -6.77
C ALA A 568 -0.81 -34.35 -7.62
N ILE A 569 -1.60 -35.39 -7.38
CA ILE A 569 -1.61 -36.64 -8.15
C ILE A 569 -2.02 -36.36 -9.60
N THR A 570 -3.05 -35.56 -9.82
CA THR A 570 -3.52 -35.25 -11.17
C THR A 570 -2.53 -34.36 -11.93
N CYS A 571 -1.95 -33.37 -11.25
CA CYS A 571 -0.83 -32.60 -11.75
C CYS A 571 0.32 -33.52 -12.15
N PHE A 572 0.73 -34.43 -11.28
CA PHE A 572 1.80 -35.37 -11.54
C PHE A 572 1.53 -36.26 -12.76
N THR A 573 0.32 -36.83 -12.85
CA THR A 573 -0.07 -37.78 -13.90
C THR A 573 -0.26 -37.14 -15.27
N VAL A 574 -0.55 -35.84 -15.36
CA VAL A 574 -0.86 -35.18 -16.64
C VAL A 574 0.27 -34.24 -17.11
N CYS A 575 1.21 -33.86 -16.24
CA CYS A 575 2.23 -32.85 -16.55
C CYS A 575 3.26 -33.21 -17.65
N ALA A 576 3.50 -34.49 -17.92
CA ALA A 576 4.42 -34.89 -18.99
C ALA A 576 4.10 -36.26 -19.60
N ALA A 577 4.55 -36.47 -20.85
CA ALA A 577 4.31 -37.70 -21.60
C ALA A 577 5.08 -38.91 -21.05
N ASN A 578 6.24 -38.70 -20.41
CA ASN A 578 7.03 -39.77 -19.80
C ASN A 578 7.24 -39.55 -18.29
N TRP A 579 7.36 -40.67 -17.56
CA TRP A 579 7.48 -40.67 -16.10
C TRP A 579 8.71 -39.89 -15.61
N ARG A 580 9.84 -39.96 -16.33
CA ARG A 580 11.07 -39.22 -16.00
C ARG A 580 10.88 -37.70 -16.04
N ALA A 581 10.11 -37.18 -16.99
CA ALA A 581 9.80 -35.76 -17.04
C ALA A 581 8.81 -35.36 -15.93
N ARG A 582 7.84 -36.22 -15.61
CA ARG A 582 6.93 -36.01 -14.46
C ARG A 582 7.71 -35.90 -13.15
N LEU A 583 8.61 -36.86 -12.88
CA LEU A 583 9.47 -36.83 -11.69
C LEU A 583 10.40 -35.64 -11.65
N ARG A 584 11.01 -35.24 -12.78
CA ARG A 584 11.85 -34.04 -12.82
C ARG A 584 11.06 -32.78 -12.50
N GLN A 585 9.84 -32.64 -13.02
CA GLN A 585 9.00 -31.48 -12.76
C GLN A 585 8.46 -31.49 -11.32
N ALA A 586 8.00 -32.64 -10.83
CA ALA A 586 7.55 -32.80 -9.46
C ALA A 586 8.68 -32.57 -8.47
N GLY A 587 9.85 -33.17 -8.70
CA GLY A 587 11.05 -32.95 -7.90
C GLY A 587 11.50 -31.50 -7.92
N ALA A 588 11.39 -30.80 -9.05
CA ALA A 588 11.66 -29.36 -9.10
C ALA A 588 10.66 -28.53 -8.30
N LEU A 589 9.36 -28.85 -8.35
CA LEU A 589 8.33 -28.16 -7.55
C LEU A 589 8.53 -28.41 -6.06
N ILE A 590 8.80 -29.66 -5.68
CA ILE A 590 9.13 -30.03 -4.30
C ILE A 590 10.39 -29.29 -3.84
N ALA A 591 11.45 -29.26 -4.66
CA ALA A 591 12.66 -28.52 -4.35
C ALA A 591 12.39 -27.02 -4.17
N ILE A 592 11.56 -26.40 -5.02
CA ILE A 592 11.17 -24.99 -4.86
C ILE A 592 10.42 -24.77 -3.54
N ALA A 593 9.45 -25.62 -3.23
CA ALA A 593 8.71 -25.54 -1.99
C ALA A 593 9.63 -25.69 -0.78
N LEU A 594 10.50 -26.71 -0.77
CA LEU A 594 11.48 -26.95 0.28
C LEU A 594 12.48 -25.79 0.42
N ILE A 595 13.00 -25.23 -0.67
CA ILE A 595 13.88 -24.06 -0.63
C ILE A 595 13.14 -22.85 -0.04
N THR A 596 11.89 -22.63 -0.45
CA THR A 596 11.08 -21.52 0.05
C THR A 596 10.83 -21.68 1.55
N LEU A 597 10.42 -22.87 1.99
CA LEU A 597 10.21 -23.20 3.40
C LEU A 597 11.51 -23.12 4.21
N PHE A 598 12.63 -23.60 3.66
CA PHE A 598 13.94 -23.48 4.27
C PHE A 598 14.34 -22.02 4.46
N LEU A 599 14.15 -21.17 3.45
CA LEU A 599 14.43 -19.74 3.56
C LEU A 599 13.51 -19.05 4.57
N CYS A 600 12.24 -19.44 4.64
CA CYS A 600 11.32 -18.95 5.68
C CYS A 600 11.79 -19.40 7.07
N ALA A 601 12.14 -20.67 7.26
CA ALA A 601 12.65 -21.18 8.52
C ALA A 601 13.96 -20.50 8.93
N ALA A 602 14.92 -20.37 8.00
CA ALA A 602 16.17 -19.66 8.22
C ALA A 602 15.94 -18.20 8.59
N PHE A 603 15.00 -17.52 7.94
CA PHE A 603 14.66 -16.14 8.27
C PHE A 603 13.98 -16.02 9.64
N ARG A 604 13.06 -16.95 9.98
CA ARG A 604 12.45 -17.05 11.32
C ARG A 604 13.49 -17.28 12.40
N ASP A 605 14.45 -18.16 12.17
CA ASP A 605 15.47 -18.50 13.17
C ASP A 605 16.55 -17.40 13.27
N PHE A 606 16.81 -16.68 12.17
CA PHE A 606 17.68 -15.51 12.16
C PHE A 606 17.02 -14.27 12.77
N TYR A 607 15.69 -14.16 12.67
CA TYR A 607 14.93 -12.99 13.09
C TYR A 607 15.14 -12.61 14.57
N PRO A 608 15.15 -13.53 15.57
CA PRO A 608 15.49 -13.19 16.95
C PRO A 608 16.87 -12.54 17.12
N TYR A 609 17.86 -12.90 16.30
CA TYR A 609 19.18 -12.28 16.34
C TYR A 609 19.16 -10.87 15.73
N LEU A 610 18.43 -10.70 14.63
CA LEU A 610 18.15 -9.38 14.06
C LEU A 610 17.40 -8.51 15.08
N ASP A 611 16.34 -9.04 15.68
CA ASP A 611 15.51 -8.37 16.67
C ASP A 611 16.32 -8.04 17.92
N ALA A 612 17.16 -8.95 18.43
CA ALA A 612 18.08 -8.68 19.54
C ALA A 612 19.10 -7.58 19.20
N SER A 613 19.64 -7.55 17.99
CA SER A 613 20.53 -6.48 17.52
C SER A 613 19.79 -5.15 17.35
N LEU A 614 18.55 -5.19 16.86
CA LEU A 614 17.66 -4.04 16.76
C LEU A 614 17.23 -3.55 18.15
N LEU A 615 17.06 -4.44 19.13
CA LEU A 615 16.77 -4.12 20.52
C LEU A 615 17.97 -3.48 21.22
N LYS A 616 19.18 -4.00 20.98
CA LYS A 616 20.43 -3.43 21.48
C LYS A 616 20.67 -2.02 20.93
N SER A 617 20.29 -1.77 19.68
CA SER A 617 20.48 -0.47 19.02
C SER A 617 19.29 0.50 19.17
N GLY A 618 18.07 -0.03 19.33
CA GLY A 618 16.80 0.71 19.38
C GLY A 618 16.21 0.88 20.79
N GLY A 619 16.91 0.42 21.83
CA GLY A 619 16.52 0.60 23.23
C GLY A 619 15.19 -0.05 23.63
N ARG A 620 14.66 0.35 24.80
CA ARG A 620 13.43 -0.22 25.39
C ARG A 620 12.20 -0.09 24.48
N GLY A 621 12.17 0.89 23.59
CA GLY A 621 11.03 1.20 22.73
C GLY A 621 10.68 0.12 21.70
N TRP A 622 11.67 -0.66 21.23
CA TRP A 622 11.47 -1.71 20.24
C TRP A 622 10.91 -3.03 20.83
N LYS A 623 10.98 -3.23 22.16
CA LYS A 623 10.46 -4.44 22.83
C LYS A 623 8.96 -4.66 22.67
N ASN A 624 8.23 -3.57 22.40
CA ASN A 624 6.77 -3.57 22.29
C ASN A 624 6.33 -3.16 20.87
N HIS A 625 7.09 -3.53 19.84
CA HIS A 625 6.62 -3.28 18.47
C HIS A 625 5.39 -4.14 18.18
N ASP A 626 4.41 -3.52 17.54
CA ASP A 626 3.16 -4.18 17.19
C ASP A 626 3.11 -4.59 15.71
N SER A 627 1.98 -5.17 15.29
CA SER A 627 1.77 -5.65 13.92
C SER A 627 2.06 -4.59 12.85
N MET A 628 2.72 -5.00 11.77
CA MET A 628 2.90 -4.21 10.54
C MET A 628 2.15 -4.82 9.35
N TRP A 629 1.25 -5.79 9.58
CA TRP A 629 0.57 -6.50 8.51
C TRP A 629 -0.47 -5.62 7.82
N MET A 630 -0.13 -5.00 6.68
CA MET A 630 -1.06 -4.18 5.91
C MET A 630 -0.88 -4.41 4.39
N PRO A 631 -1.96 -4.65 3.61
CA PRO A 631 -1.91 -4.91 2.18
C PRO A 631 -1.11 -3.89 1.39
N ARG A 632 -1.22 -2.59 1.70
CA ARG A 632 -0.42 -1.54 1.05
C ARG A 632 1.09 -1.72 1.20
N TYR A 633 1.56 -2.26 2.31
CA TYR A 633 2.99 -2.55 2.51
C TYR A 633 3.45 -3.76 1.69
N PHE A 634 2.52 -4.63 1.32
CA PHE A 634 2.75 -5.81 0.50
C PHE A 634 2.56 -5.59 -0.99
N GLY A 635 2.17 -4.39 -1.46
CA GLY A 635 1.94 -4.17 -2.89
C GLY A 635 3.17 -4.43 -3.77
N LEU A 636 4.37 -4.50 -3.17
CA LEU A 636 5.60 -5.00 -3.82
C LEU A 636 5.49 -6.44 -4.36
N VAL A 637 4.55 -7.26 -3.90
CA VAL A 637 4.33 -8.63 -4.41
C VAL A 637 3.38 -8.69 -5.61
N ILE A 638 2.62 -7.62 -5.86
CA ILE A 638 1.62 -7.57 -6.94
C ILE A 638 2.20 -7.91 -8.31
N PRO A 639 3.42 -7.46 -8.69
CA PRO A 639 3.96 -7.81 -10.00
C PRO A 639 4.15 -9.31 -10.21
N ALA A 640 4.70 -10.02 -9.22
CA ALA A 640 4.81 -11.47 -9.27
C ALA A 640 3.44 -12.16 -9.27
N LEU A 641 2.53 -11.69 -8.40
CA LEU A 641 1.18 -12.23 -8.27
C LEU A 641 0.40 -12.11 -9.60
N PHE A 642 0.45 -10.96 -10.26
CA PHE A 642 -0.31 -10.74 -11.51
C PHE A 642 0.28 -11.51 -12.68
N VAL A 643 1.60 -11.70 -12.74
CA VAL A 643 2.21 -12.62 -13.71
C VAL A 643 1.75 -14.05 -13.46
N LEU A 644 1.68 -14.49 -12.20
CA LEU A 644 1.16 -15.82 -11.85
C LEU A 644 -0.32 -15.97 -12.25
N VAL A 645 -1.18 -15.02 -11.87
CA VAL A 645 -2.60 -15.02 -12.23
C VAL A 645 -2.79 -15.04 -13.74
N ALA A 646 -2.02 -14.24 -14.50
CA ALA A 646 -2.04 -14.25 -15.96
C ALA A 646 -1.69 -15.63 -16.55
N ILE A 647 -0.69 -16.31 -15.99
CA ILE A 647 -0.32 -17.68 -16.39
C ILE A 647 -1.47 -18.65 -16.08
N LEU A 648 -2.08 -18.58 -14.90
CA LEU A 648 -3.15 -19.49 -14.48
C LEU A 648 -4.41 -19.31 -15.34
N ILE A 649 -4.83 -18.07 -15.61
CA ILE A 649 -5.96 -17.81 -16.50
C ILE A 649 -5.68 -18.37 -17.90
N LEU A 650 -4.50 -18.14 -18.46
CA LEU A 650 -4.17 -18.62 -19.81
C LEU A 650 -3.99 -20.15 -19.91
N ARG A 651 -3.87 -20.85 -18.77
CA ARG A 651 -3.81 -22.32 -18.72
C ARG A 651 -5.17 -22.99 -18.82
N LEU A 652 -6.27 -22.27 -18.58
CA LEU A 652 -7.62 -22.82 -18.64
C LEU A 652 -7.91 -23.47 -20.01
N PRO A 653 -8.71 -24.55 -20.07
CA PRO A 653 -8.72 -25.49 -21.19
C PRO A 653 -9.20 -24.85 -22.49
N THR A 654 -10.31 -24.12 -22.43
CA THR A 654 -11.02 -23.60 -23.60
C THR A 654 -10.98 -22.06 -23.64
N ARG A 655 -11.11 -21.48 -24.84
CA ARG A 655 -11.18 -20.02 -25.01
C ARG A 655 -12.39 -19.40 -24.27
N PRO A 656 -13.60 -19.99 -24.29
CA PRO A 656 -14.73 -19.47 -23.52
C PRO A 656 -14.47 -19.41 -22.02
N VAL A 657 -13.87 -20.46 -21.43
CA VAL A 657 -13.55 -20.47 -19.99
C VAL A 657 -12.52 -19.40 -19.64
N ARG A 658 -11.52 -19.17 -20.49
CA ARG A 658 -10.57 -18.05 -20.33
C ARG A 658 -11.25 -16.69 -20.43
N ALA A 659 -12.14 -16.52 -21.40
CA ALA A 659 -12.86 -15.27 -21.58
C ALA A 659 -13.77 -14.99 -20.37
N LEU A 660 -14.48 -16.01 -19.87
CA LEU A 660 -15.30 -15.91 -18.67
C LEU A 660 -14.46 -15.54 -17.44
N ALA A 661 -13.31 -16.20 -17.24
CA ALA A 661 -12.37 -15.86 -16.17
C ALA A 661 -11.92 -14.38 -16.20
N VAL A 662 -11.61 -13.88 -17.40
CA VAL A 662 -11.25 -12.47 -17.60
C VAL A 662 -12.44 -11.56 -17.30
N VAL A 663 -13.63 -11.87 -17.82
CA VAL A 663 -14.84 -11.08 -17.58
C VAL A 663 -15.17 -11.01 -16.09
N VAL A 664 -15.12 -12.13 -15.36
CA VAL A 664 -15.35 -12.16 -13.90
C VAL A 664 -14.36 -11.24 -13.18
N PHE A 665 -13.06 -11.33 -13.50
CA PHE A 665 -12.05 -10.47 -12.90
C PHE A 665 -12.33 -8.98 -13.18
N LEU A 666 -12.64 -8.65 -14.44
CA LEU A 666 -12.95 -7.29 -14.87
C LEU A 666 -14.19 -6.73 -14.17
N VAL A 667 -15.30 -7.48 -14.17
CA VAL A 667 -16.57 -7.06 -13.56
C VAL A 667 -16.40 -6.80 -12.06
N VAL A 668 -15.76 -7.72 -11.33
CA VAL A 668 -15.54 -7.56 -9.88
C VAL A 668 -14.70 -6.32 -9.59
N ASN A 669 -13.58 -6.14 -10.30
CA ASN A 669 -12.70 -5.01 -10.04
C ASN A 669 -13.28 -3.68 -10.54
N MET A 670 -13.97 -3.65 -11.69
CA MET A 670 -14.62 -2.43 -12.18
C MET A 670 -15.79 -2.01 -11.31
N TYR A 671 -16.57 -2.98 -10.78
CA TYR A 671 -17.59 -2.68 -9.78
C TYR A 671 -16.97 -2.05 -8.54
N GLN A 672 -15.86 -2.62 -8.03
CA GLN A 672 -15.17 -2.09 -6.86
C GLN A 672 -14.58 -0.70 -7.08
N PHE A 673 -13.94 -0.48 -8.22
CA PHE A 673 -13.40 0.83 -8.59
C PHE A 673 -14.52 1.87 -8.78
N GLY A 674 -15.53 1.56 -9.60
CA GLY A 674 -16.66 2.46 -9.84
C GLY A 674 -17.42 2.78 -8.56
N GLY A 675 -17.65 1.78 -7.71
CA GLY A 675 -18.23 1.98 -6.39
C GLY A 675 -17.45 2.99 -5.55
N ARG A 676 -16.12 2.94 -5.53
CA ARG A 676 -15.30 3.86 -4.73
C ARG A 676 -15.33 5.29 -5.25
N VAL A 677 -15.39 5.46 -6.57
CA VAL A 677 -15.43 6.78 -7.20
C VAL A 677 -16.83 7.41 -7.07
N PHE A 678 -17.89 6.63 -7.22
CA PHE A 678 -19.25 7.14 -7.37
C PHE A 678 -20.22 6.80 -6.22
N GLY A 679 -19.92 5.77 -5.44
CA GLY A 679 -20.82 5.24 -4.40
C GLY A 679 -20.84 6.03 -3.10
N GLY A 680 -19.94 7.01 -2.91
CA GLY A 680 -19.76 7.71 -1.64
C GLY A 680 -19.08 6.81 -0.61
N THR A 681 -17.76 6.94 -0.48
CA THR A 681 -16.99 6.34 0.62
C THR A 681 -16.60 7.39 1.66
N GLU A 682 -16.46 8.64 1.24
CA GLU A 682 -16.03 9.74 2.11
C GLU A 682 -17.16 10.78 2.31
N PRO A 683 -17.25 11.38 3.50
CA PRO A 683 -17.95 12.62 3.75
C PRO A 683 -17.52 13.73 2.78
N PRO A 684 -18.45 14.62 2.37
CA PRO A 684 -18.15 15.75 1.49
C PRO A 684 -17.44 16.88 2.26
N VAL A 685 -16.26 16.59 2.82
CA VAL A 685 -15.53 17.51 3.70
C VAL A 685 -15.21 18.83 3.00
N ASP A 686 -14.91 18.78 1.70
CA ASP A 686 -14.74 19.95 0.84
C ASP A 686 -15.95 20.88 0.88
N ARG A 687 -17.15 20.33 0.79
CA ARG A 687 -18.40 21.09 0.85
C ARG A 687 -18.72 21.60 2.26
N MET A 688 -18.46 20.79 3.28
CA MET A 688 -18.65 21.19 4.68
C MET A 688 -17.74 22.38 5.04
N VAL A 689 -16.51 22.37 4.53
CA VAL A 689 -15.57 23.49 4.67
C VAL A 689 -16.01 24.71 3.87
N ALA A 690 -16.51 24.53 2.64
CA ALA A 690 -17.05 25.64 1.85
C ALA A 690 -18.23 26.35 2.56
N ASP A 691 -19.15 25.58 3.15
CA ASP A 691 -20.24 26.12 3.98
C ASP A 691 -19.69 26.86 5.22
N THR A 692 -18.61 26.35 5.83
CA THR A 692 -17.94 27.03 6.95
C THR A 692 -17.34 28.37 6.53
N ILE A 693 -16.68 28.43 5.38
CA ILE A 693 -16.09 29.66 4.84
C ILE A 693 -17.18 30.68 4.54
N ALA A 694 -18.28 30.26 3.91
CA ALA A 694 -19.42 31.12 3.63
C ALA A 694 -20.03 31.72 4.92
N TRP A 695 -20.21 30.89 5.95
CA TRP A 695 -20.64 31.36 7.27
C TRP A 695 -19.65 32.38 7.87
N ARG A 696 -18.35 32.11 7.84
CA ARG A 696 -17.33 33.01 8.43
C ARG A 696 -17.27 34.36 7.74
N LYS A 697 -17.33 34.39 6.40
CA LYS A 697 -17.40 35.63 5.63
C LYS A 697 -18.63 36.45 5.99
N ASN A 698 -19.78 35.79 6.12
CA ASN A 698 -21.00 36.47 6.51
C ASN A 698 -20.98 36.98 7.97
N ALA A 699 -20.34 36.24 8.88
CA ALA A 699 -20.17 36.64 10.27
C ALA A 699 -19.25 37.87 10.42
N SER A 700 -18.19 38.00 9.60
CA SER A 700 -17.34 39.19 9.62
C SER A 700 -18.07 40.45 9.14
N ASP A 701 -19.00 40.31 8.20
CA ASP A 701 -19.73 41.43 7.62
C ASP A 701 -20.86 41.95 8.55
N GLY A 702 -21.36 41.11 9.47
CA GLY A 702 -22.56 41.39 10.29
C GLY A 702 -22.30 42.07 11.65
N GLY A 703 -21.05 42.29 12.04
CA GLY A 703 -20.69 42.83 13.36
C GLY A 703 -21.07 41.93 14.55
N PRO A 704 -21.05 42.44 15.80
CA PRO A 704 -21.31 41.65 17.01
C PRO A 704 -22.73 41.05 17.09
N THR A 705 -23.67 41.56 16.30
CA THR A 705 -25.06 41.07 16.23
C THR A 705 -25.27 39.83 15.34
N GLY A 706 -24.20 39.29 14.76
CA GLY A 706 -24.24 38.09 13.90
C GLY A 706 -24.67 38.39 12.47
N GLY A 707 -24.13 37.61 11.53
CA GLY A 707 -24.51 37.67 10.11
C GLY A 707 -25.85 37.00 9.80
N ALA A 708 -26.36 37.21 8.59
CA ALA A 708 -27.59 36.61 8.06
C ALA A 708 -27.53 35.07 7.88
N LEU A 709 -26.33 34.48 7.86
CA LEU A 709 -26.05 33.06 7.68
C LEU A 709 -25.34 32.50 8.91
N LYS A 710 -25.76 31.32 9.39
CA LYS A 710 -25.05 30.56 10.42
C LYS A 710 -24.98 29.08 10.09
N MET A 711 -23.86 28.45 10.44
CA MET A 711 -23.65 27.01 10.26
C MET A 711 -23.58 26.31 11.61
N TYR A 712 -24.30 25.20 11.74
CA TYR A 712 -24.21 24.27 12.86
C TYR A 712 -23.63 22.94 12.40
N TYR A 713 -22.86 22.30 13.29
CA TYR A 713 -22.11 21.09 12.98
C TYR A 713 -22.14 20.11 14.17
N ASN A 714 -22.50 18.86 13.87
CA ASN A 714 -22.51 17.72 14.78
C ASN A 714 -22.42 16.41 14.00
N VAL A 715 -21.40 16.31 13.15
CA VAL A 715 -21.02 15.02 12.61
C VAL A 715 -20.21 14.31 13.68
N ARG A 716 -20.79 13.26 14.27
CA ARG A 716 -20.19 12.49 15.35
C ARG A 716 -18.87 11.91 14.89
N ARG A 717 -17.89 11.88 15.81
CA ARG A 717 -16.71 11.05 15.60
C ARG A 717 -17.20 9.59 15.63
N PRO A 718 -17.07 8.83 14.54
CA PRO A 718 -17.42 7.42 14.61
C PRO A 718 -16.47 6.78 15.63
N GLN A 719 -16.98 5.86 16.46
CA GLN A 719 -16.14 5.01 17.30
C GLN A 719 -15.41 3.99 16.39
N THR A 720 -14.52 4.47 15.53
CA THR A 720 -13.61 3.59 14.80
C THR A 720 -12.49 3.22 15.76
N GLN A 721 -12.51 1.97 16.27
CA GLN A 721 -11.51 1.43 17.20
C GLN A 721 -10.05 1.58 16.70
N ALA A 722 -9.83 1.69 15.37
CA ALA A 722 -8.50 1.80 14.76
C ALA A 722 -8.04 3.23 14.39
N GLY A 723 -8.57 4.27 15.05
CA GLY A 723 -8.11 5.65 14.86
C GLY A 723 -8.72 6.37 13.64
N LEU A 724 -8.04 7.44 13.20
CA LEU A 724 -8.43 8.44 12.18
C LEU A 724 -8.52 7.85 10.76
N GLY A 725 -9.35 6.83 10.57
CA GLY A 725 -9.59 6.23 9.27
C GLY A 725 -10.22 7.22 8.27
N PRO A 726 -10.25 6.85 6.98
CA PRO A 726 -11.08 7.53 6.00
C PRO A 726 -12.54 7.57 6.51
N GLY A 727 -13.29 8.62 6.18
CA GLY A 727 -14.73 8.61 6.43
C GLY A 727 -15.23 9.32 7.69
N THR A 728 -14.39 10.02 8.47
CA THR A 728 -14.86 10.61 9.75
C THR A 728 -15.74 11.85 9.59
N GLY A 729 -15.50 12.67 8.56
CA GLY A 729 -16.26 13.91 8.32
C GLY A 729 -16.00 15.00 9.35
N VAL A 730 -14.98 14.82 10.19
CA VAL A 730 -14.72 15.72 11.32
C VAL A 730 -13.97 16.97 10.88
N LEU A 731 -14.59 18.14 11.07
CA LEU A 731 -14.00 19.42 10.63
C LEU A 731 -12.69 19.78 11.35
N SER A 732 -12.43 19.23 12.54
CA SER A 732 -11.16 19.43 13.25
C SER A 732 -10.03 18.50 12.77
N MET A 733 -10.18 17.79 11.64
CA MET A 733 -9.19 16.84 11.13
C MET A 733 -8.34 17.44 10.00
N PRO A 734 -7.15 16.87 9.73
CA PRO A 734 -6.27 17.38 8.67
C PRO A 734 -6.92 17.50 7.29
N THR A 735 -7.91 16.67 6.95
CA THR A 735 -8.65 16.74 5.69
C THR A 735 -9.44 18.04 5.54
N ALA A 736 -10.15 18.46 6.59
CA ALA A 736 -10.89 19.72 6.59
C ALA A 736 -9.96 20.94 6.61
N ARG A 737 -8.84 20.85 7.35
CA ARG A 737 -7.81 21.91 7.37
C ARG A 737 -7.13 22.08 6.03
N TYR A 738 -6.90 20.98 5.29
CA TYR A 738 -6.45 21.02 3.90
C TYR A 738 -7.43 21.78 3.02
N TYR A 739 -8.72 21.43 3.05
CA TYR A 739 -9.72 22.10 2.22
C TYR A 739 -9.87 23.57 2.62
N TRP A 740 -9.71 23.90 3.91
CA TRP A 740 -9.67 25.28 4.36
C TRP A 740 -8.50 26.00 3.68
N ALA A 741 -7.27 25.49 3.84
CA ALA A 741 -6.07 26.08 3.25
C ALA A 741 -6.18 26.30 1.73
N VAL A 742 -6.69 25.29 1.00
CA VAL A 742 -6.84 25.35 -0.46
C VAL A 742 -7.94 26.32 -0.89
N GLN A 743 -9.11 26.30 -0.26
CA GLN A 743 -10.25 27.13 -0.66
C GLN A 743 -10.09 28.60 -0.25
N THR A 744 -9.40 28.89 0.85
CA THR A 744 -9.10 30.27 1.27
C THR A 744 -7.76 30.78 0.76
N ASN A 745 -7.01 29.96 0.03
CA ASN A 745 -5.62 30.21 -0.37
C ASN A 745 -4.76 30.70 0.82
N SER A 746 -4.99 30.14 2.00
CA SER A 746 -4.30 30.56 3.22
C SER A 746 -2.93 29.89 3.32
N PRO A 747 -1.85 30.65 3.62
CA PRO A 747 -0.57 30.04 3.93
C PRO A 747 -0.73 29.23 5.22
N THR A 748 -0.48 27.92 5.14
CA THR A 748 -0.57 27.03 6.31
C THR A 748 0.74 26.34 6.59
N HIS A 749 1.10 26.27 7.85
CA HIS A 749 2.26 25.51 8.33
C HIS A 749 1.92 24.00 8.43
N PRO A 750 2.86 23.06 8.22
CA PRO A 750 2.64 21.63 8.44
C PRO A 750 1.93 21.29 9.75
N ASP A 751 2.29 22.00 10.81
CA ASP A 751 1.83 21.80 12.17
C ASP A 751 0.39 22.27 12.38
N GLU A 752 -0.04 23.29 11.62
CA GLU A 752 -1.42 23.75 11.63
C GLU A 752 -2.32 22.74 10.93
N ILE A 753 -1.83 22.02 9.91
CA ILE A 753 -2.60 20.98 9.24
C ILE A 753 -2.63 19.69 10.09
N ARG A 754 -1.51 19.27 10.68
CA ARG A 754 -1.40 17.97 11.37
C ARG A 754 -1.66 18.01 12.88
N GLY A 755 -1.34 19.13 13.54
CA GLY A 755 -1.32 19.23 15.01
C GLY A 755 -2.69 19.04 15.65
N MET A 756 -2.75 18.38 16.81
CA MET A 756 -3.97 18.40 17.63
C MET A 756 -4.15 19.81 18.24
N GLY A 757 -5.37 20.34 18.18
CA GLY A 757 -5.65 21.70 18.66
C GLY A 757 -4.99 22.78 17.81
N SER A 758 -5.11 22.66 16.48
CA SER A 758 -4.56 23.65 15.55
C SER A 758 -5.26 24.99 15.73
N PRO A 759 -4.58 26.14 15.58
CA PRO A 759 -5.25 27.44 15.52
C PRO A 759 -6.35 27.51 14.45
N ILE A 760 -6.22 26.73 13.35
CA ILE A 760 -7.24 26.60 12.31
C ILE A 760 -8.54 26.02 12.88
N ASP A 761 -8.48 25.19 13.93
CA ASP A 761 -9.68 24.59 14.54
C ASP A 761 -10.64 25.65 15.07
N SER A 762 -10.13 26.82 15.48
CA SER A 762 -10.96 27.96 15.91
C SER A 762 -11.80 28.56 14.77
N ARG A 763 -11.50 28.23 13.51
CA ARG A 763 -12.24 28.64 12.31
C ARG A 763 -13.45 27.77 12.05
N PHE A 764 -13.45 26.52 12.51
CA PHE A 764 -14.58 25.61 12.38
C PHE A 764 -15.65 25.89 13.45
N PRO A 765 -16.92 25.57 13.18
CA PRO A 765 -17.96 25.64 14.20
C PRO A 765 -17.66 24.67 15.35
N SER A 766 -17.93 25.10 16.58
CA SER A 766 -17.89 24.21 17.75
C SER A 766 -18.92 23.09 17.61
N PHE A 767 -18.64 21.96 18.24
CA PHE A 767 -19.53 20.80 18.23
C PHE A 767 -20.80 21.11 19.03
N THR A 768 -21.88 21.54 18.35
CA THR A 768 -23.09 22.04 19.03
C THR A 768 -24.27 22.03 18.06
N SER A 769 -25.30 21.19 18.30
CA SER A 769 -26.46 21.16 17.39
C SER A 769 -27.74 20.50 17.92
N SER A 770 -27.94 20.34 19.23
CA SER A 770 -29.28 19.90 19.64
C SER A 770 -30.31 20.91 19.12
N ALA A 771 -31.47 20.44 18.66
CA ALA A 771 -32.50 21.32 18.13
C ALA A 771 -32.85 22.46 19.11
N THR A 772 -32.80 22.17 20.43
CA THR A 772 -32.97 23.14 21.51
C THR A 772 -31.87 24.21 21.55
N MET A 773 -30.60 23.83 21.38
CA MET A 773 -29.50 24.80 21.34
C MET A 773 -29.57 25.68 20.09
N ILE A 774 -29.88 25.09 18.93
CA ILE A 774 -30.10 25.84 17.68
C ILE A 774 -31.23 26.86 17.87
N LYS A 775 -32.37 26.44 18.42
CA LYS A 775 -33.49 27.33 18.74
C LYS A 775 -33.07 28.49 19.66
N SER A 776 -32.35 28.19 20.74
CA SER A 776 -31.88 29.20 21.70
C SER A 776 -30.95 30.23 21.05
N ASP A 777 -30.05 29.77 20.18
CA ASP A 777 -29.07 30.63 19.50
C ASP A 777 -29.70 31.46 18.37
N VAL A 778 -30.66 30.89 17.63
CA VAL A 778 -31.47 31.60 16.64
C VAL A 778 -32.30 32.71 17.30
N ALA A 779 -32.89 32.45 18.46
CA ALA A 779 -33.63 33.46 19.23
C ALA A 779 -32.75 34.65 19.67
N LYS A 780 -31.45 34.42 19.89
CA LYS A 780 -30.46 35.47 20.21
C LYS A 780 -29.91 36.20 19.00
N SER A 781 -30.21 35.73 17.78
CA SER A 781 -29.63 36.22 16.53
C SER A 781 -30.73 36.74 15.59
N PRO A 782 -31.35 37.90 15.85
CA PRO A 782 -32.55 38.35 15.12
C PRO A 782 -32.31 38.59 13.62
N LYS A 783 -31.06 38.90 13.23
CA LYS A 783 -30.64 39.09 11.83
C LYS A 783 -30.50 37.80 11.02
N LEU A 784 -30.55 36.65 11.68
CA LEU A 784 -30.34 35.35 11.06
C LEU A 784 -31.53 34.98 10.17
N SER A 785 -31.28 34.81 8.88
CA SER A 785 -32.28 34.46 7.86
C SER A 785 -31.99 33.14 7.17
N LYS A 786 -30.77 32.61 7.29
CA LYS A 786 -30.35 31.34 6.69
C LYS A 786 -29.52 30.50 7.66
N LEU A 787 -29.80 29.21 7.72
CA LEU A 787 -29.12 28.23 8.56
C LEU A 787 -28.63 27.06 7.71
N ILE A 788 -27.42 26.59 7.96
CA ILE A 788 -26.90 25.34 7.41
C ILE A 788 -26.63 24.41 8.57
N VAL A 789 -27.21 23.21 8.56
CA VAL A 789 -27.03 22.21 9.62
C VAL A 789 -26.43 20.96 9.03
N TRP A 790 -25.25 20.60 9.52
CA TRP A 790 -24.57 19.34 9.24
C TRP A 790 -24.58 18.45 10.48
N ASP A 791 -25.12 17.25 10.35
CA ASP A 791 -25.10 16.26 11.43
C ASP A 791 -25.08 14.82 10.89
N SER A 792 -24.79 13.87 11.77
CA SER A 792 -24.72 12.44 11.41
C SER A 792 -25.95 11.68 11.94
N ILE A 793 -26.49 10.80 11.11
CA ILE A 793 -27.53 9.83 11.45
C ILE A 793 -26.85 8.50 11.81
N ASP A 794 -27.21 7.93 12.96
CA ASP A 794 -26.74 6.59 13.36
C ASP A 794 -27.24 5.54 12.35
N LEU A 795 -26.43 4.53 12.06
CA LEU A 795 -26.78 3.44 11.15
C LEU A 795 -28.09 2.77 11.59
N GLY A 796 -29.00 2.57 10.62
CA GLY A 796 -30.29 1.91 10.85
C GLY A 796 -31.35 2.75 11.57
N LYS A 797 -31.05 3.99 11.97
CA LYS A 797 -32.05 4.92 12.48
C LYS A 797 -32.51 5.85 11.37
N SER A 798 -33.82 5.99 11.22
CA SER A 798 -34.40 7.14 10.52
C SER A 798 -34.75 8.21 11.57
N ASP A 799 -34.57 9.47 11.21
CA ASP A 799 -35.10 10.60 11.97
C ASP A 799 -36.21 11.23 11.13
N PRO A 800 -37.40 10.61 11.07
CA PRO A 800 -38.48 11.04 10.18
C PRO A 800 -38.98 12.44 10.55
N THR A 801 -38.82 12.84 11.81
CA THR A 801 -39.17 14.17 12.30
C THR A 801 -37.96 15.08 12.21
N ASP A 802 -38.04 16.13 11.40
CA ASP A 802 -37.02 17.19 11.37
C ASP A 802 -37.10 18.03 12.66
N LYS A 803 -36.52 17.50 13.75
CA LYS A 803 -36.56 18.10 15.10
C LYS A 803 -36.02 19.53 15.10
N THR A 804 -35.07 19.82 14.22
CA THR A 804 -34.52 21.16 14.07
C THR A 804 -35.56 22.11 13.49
N LEU A 805 -36.20 21.76 12.38
CA LEU A 805 -37.29 22.57 11.81
C LEU A 805 -38.45 22.75 12.79
N ALA A 806 -38.86 21.68 13.46
CA ALA A 806 -39.91 21.73 14.48
C ALA A 806 -39.55 22.68 15.64
N ALA A 807 -38.28 22.72 16.05
CA ALA A 807 -37.81 23.63 17.09
C ALA A 807 -37.69 25.09 16.63
N LEU A 808 -37.37 25.32 15.35
CA LEU A 808 -37.28 26.66 14.75
C LEU A 808 -38.64 27.34 14.61
N GLY A 809 -39.72 26.56 14.47
CA GLY A 809 -41.09 27.04 14.37
C GLY A 809 -41.51 27.43 12.95
N PRO A 810 -42.75 27.93 12.77
CA PRO A 810 -43.40 28.10 11.45
C PRO A 810 -42.78 29.18 10.56
N ASN A 811 -41.99 30.09 11.15
CA ASN A 811 -41.31 31.15 10.40
C ASN A 811 -40.08 30.66 9.64
N TRP A 812 -39.72 29.39 9.79
CA TRP A 812 -38.61 28.75 9.09
C TRP A 812 -39.13 27.65 8.18
N GLN A 813 -38.50 27.50 7.02
CA GLN A 813 -38.74 26.38 6.12
C GLN A 813 -37.41 25.83 5.60
N ARG A 814 -37.44 24.61 5.07
CA ARG A 814 -36.27 24.00 4.43
C ARG A 814 -36.08 24.58 3.03
N GLU A 815 -34.86 25.01 2.71
CA GLU A 815 -34.46 25.41 1.37
C GLU A 815 -34.01 24.16 0.59
N GLY A 816 -34.97 23.56 -0.13
CA GLY A 816 -34.74 22.35 -0.93
C GLY A 816 -34.81 21.04 -0.13
N PRO A 817 -34.52 19.90 -0.79
CA PRO A 817 -34.54 18.59 -0.14
C PRO A 817 -33.37 18.43 0.83
N GLU A 818 -33.53 17.52 1.80
CA GLU A 818 -32.41 17.08 2.63
C GLU A 818 -31.38 16.33 1.76
N GLU A 819 -30.10 16.66 1.92
CA GLU A 819 -29.02 15.99 1.21
C GLU A 819 -28.37 14.95 2.12
N LEU A 820 -28.30 13.70 1.66
CA LEU A 820 -27.71 12.58 2.39
C LEU A 820 -26.41 12.11 1.73
N PHE A 821 -25.37 11.97 2.55
CA PHE A 821 -24.06 11.51 2.15
C PHE A 821 -23.71 10.25 2.95
N TYR A 822 -23.60 9.12 2.27
CA TYR A 822 -23.24 7.86 2.89
C TYR A 822 -21.72 7.78 3.05
N ALA A 823 -21.24 7.71 4.30
CA ALA A 823 -19.84 7.47 4.60
C ALA A 823 -19.65 5.97 4.83
N ARG A 824 -18.74 5.36 4.07
CA ARG A 824 -18.45 3.92 4.12
C ARG A 824 -16.97 3.70 4.18
N ASP A 825 -16.56 2.69 4.92
CA ASP A 825 -15.17 2.26 4.92
C ASP A 825 -14.74 1.91 3.50
N HIS A 826 -13.71 2.60 3.02
CA HIS A 826 -13.29 2.57 1.63
C HIS A 826 -12.89 1.16 1.16
N TRP A 827 -12.37 0.33 2.06
CA TRP A 827 -11.79 -0.96 1.71
C TRP A 827 -12.73 -2.14 1.97
N THR A 828 -13.52 -2.07 3.04
CA THR A 828 -14.41 -3.15 3.47
C THR A 828 -15.87 -2.96 3.03
N TRP A 829 -16.26 -1.73 2.64
CA TRP A 829 -17.66 -1.32 2.36
C TRP A 829 -18.60 -1.27 3.57
N ARG A 830 -18.05 -1.32 4.77
CA ARG A 830 -18.80 -1.13 6.01
C ARG A 830 -19.45 0.25 6.01
N ASP A 831 -20.76 0.32 6.21
CA ASP A 831 -21.41 1.60 6.46
C ASP A 831 -20.90 2.15 7.81
N ILE A 832 -20.43 3.40 7.83
CA ILE A 832 -19.88 4.05 9.03
C ILE A 832 -20.93 4.98 9.63
N MET A 833 -21.47 5.87 8.80
CA MET A 833 -22.53 6.80 9.17
C MET A 833 -23.19 7.37 7.91
N THR A 834 -24.35 8.00 8.09
CA THR A 834 -24.92 8.88 7.06
C THR A 834 -24.81 10.31 7.54
N ILE A 835 -24.17 11.17 6.76
CA ILE A 835 -24.10 12.61 7.03
C ILE A 835 -25.25 13.26 6.29
N ARG A 836 -25.99 14.11 7.00
CA ARG A 836 -27.07 14.91 6.42
C ARG A 836 -26.70 16.39 6.42
N ARG A 837 -27.09 17.07 5.35
CA ARG A 837 -27.03 18.52 5.20
C ARG A 837 -28.44 19.05 5.01
N ARG A 838 -28.84 19.99 5.87
CA ARG A 838 -30.13 20.69 5.77
C ARG A 838 -29.88 22.19 5.74
N VAL A 839 -30.57 22.88 4.84
CA VAL A 839 -30.55 24.34 4.77
C VAL A 839 -31.92 24.85 5.13
N TYR A 840 -31.99 25.83 6.03
CA TYR A 840 -33.24 26.48 6.42
C TYR A 840 -33.18 27.96 6.09
N VAL A 841 -34.31 28.48 5.65
CA VAL A 841 -34.50 29.90 5.37
C VAL A 841 -35.70 30.43 6.14
N LYS A 842 -35.60 31.66 6.59
CA LYS A 842 -36.67 32.36 7.28
C LYS A 842 -37.67 32.88 6.24
N ASN A 843 -38.95 32.62 6.46
CA ASN A 843 -40.03 33.07 5.59
C ASN A 843 -40.19 34.58 5.73
N ALA A 844 -39.83 35.33 4.68
CA ALA A 844 -39.98 36.79 4.65
C ALA A 844 -41.45 37.24 4.69
N SER A 845 -42.38 36.35 4.34
CA SER A 845 -43.81 36.58 4.22
C SER A 845 -44.65 36.08 5.40
N ALA A 846 -44.04 35.48 6.44
CA ALA A 846 -44.79 35.05 7.62
C ALA A 846 -45.14 36.28 8.49
N PRO A 847 -46.42 36.51 8.85
CA PRO A 847 -46.81 37.64 9.69
C PRO A 847 -46.08 37.55 11.05
N PRO A 848 -45.63 38.69 11.62
CA PRO A 848 -44.94 38.69 12.89
C PRO A 848 -45.81 38.02 13.94
N THR A 849 -45.30 36.94 14.52
CA THR A 849 -46.01 36.14 15.51
C THR A 849 -46.25 37.03 16.73
N THR A 850 -47.47 37.53 16.91
CA THR A 850 -47.88 38.29 18.09
C THR A 850 -47.77 37.37 19.30
N VAL A 851 -46.70 37.52 20.07
CA VAL A 851 -46.53 36.81 21.35
C VAL A 851 -47.61 37.33 22.29
N PRO A 852 -48.54 36.48 22.78
CA PRO A 852 -49.51 36.91 23.77
C PRO A 852 -48.74 37.32 25.02
N THR A 853 -48.81 38.61 25.37
CA THR A 853 -48.23 39.13 26.61
C THR A 853 -49.15 38.72 27.76
N THR A 854 -49.11 37.45 28.18
CA THR A 854 -49.71 37.06 29.46
C THR A 854 -48.79 37.57 30.58
N VAL A 855 -49.16 38.73 31.13
CA VAL A 855 -48.65 39.24 32.40
C VAL A 855 -48.93 38.19 33.49
N PRO A 856 -47.94 37.81 34.32
CA PRO A 856 -48.20 36.89 35.42
C PRO A 856 -49.08 37.58 36.45
N ALA A 857 -50.25 37.02 36.75
CA ALA A 857 -51.08 37.45 37.86
C ALA A 857 -50.32 37.25 39.18
N THR A 858 -50.22 38.32 39.94
CA THR A 858 -49.65 38.38 41.29
C THR A 858 -50.35 37.39 42.21
N ALA A 859 -49.61 36.45 42.80
CA ALA A 859 -50.13 35.56 43.84
C ALA A 859 -50.34 36.33 45.15
N PRO A 860 -51.43 36.09 45.91
CA PRO A 860 -51.67 36.76 47.17
C PRO A 860 -50.81 36.18 48.30
N THR A 861 -50.23 37.09 49.07
CA THR A 861 -49.46 36.88 50.30
C THR A 861 -50.36 36.33 51.41
N THR A 862 -50.06 35.14 51.93
CA THR A 862 -50.60 34.65 53.22
C THR A 862 -49.52 34.69 54.30
N SER A 863 -49.81 35.46 55.35
CA SER A 863 -49.05 35.58 56.60
C SER A 863 -49.14 34.29 57.44
N PRO A 864 -48.13 33.94 58.27
CA PRO A 864 -48.21 32.81 59.20
C PRO A 864 -48.58 33.29 60.63
N ILE A 865 -49.57 32.65 61.25
CA ILE A 865 -49.78 32.63 62.71
C ILE A 865 -50.23 31.21 63.13
N ASP A 866 -49.57 30.72 64.19
CA ASP A 866 -49.86 29.61 65.11
C ASP A 866 -49.76 28.13 64.65
N LYS A 867 -48.55 27.55 64.80
CA LYS A 867 -48.17 26.71 65.97
C LYS A 867 -46.70 26.27 65.91
#